data_AF-A1D100-F1
#
_entry.id   AF-A1D100-F1
#
_cell.length_a   1.000
_cell.length_b   1.000
_cell.length_c   1.000
_cell.angle_alpha   90.00
_cell.angle_beta   90.00
_cell.angle_gamma   90.00
#
_symmetry.space_group_name_H-M   'P 1'
#
loop_
_entity.id
_entity.type
_entity.pdbx_description
1 polymer ?
#
loop_
_entity_poly.entity_id
_entity_poly.type
_entity_poly.pdbx_seq_one_letter_code
_entity_poly.pdbx_strand_id
1 'polypeptide(L)'
;MASNKDFKVIIAGGGIAGLTLANMLEKFDIQYVLLEAYSAIAPPVGASIGLFPNGLRIMDQIGCYEAIARLSHEHLNKGYIRDRNGKIMSKMSYLFKHLERRHGYGLHFFDRQQLLQILYDHIQHKDRILLNKKVTDIDLTKGGVNVTAADGSTYSGSFIVGADGIHSKVRSIMKALGNELQPGYFPPDEEDRVPCYYRCSFGIAQHVPGWVAGEQNIVLGRGQSQLVVSGPEDRVYWFFFDRLPEVKYGKDIPKYTKQDEAEFVKQNGSRPITDKVTFGDVFANRLSSTLTPLHEVVFKKWFFKRMIVLGDSAHKPNPLNGQGGNGAIESCAELVNAILRKKKSRGGTLDNLNDEDIVDIFTETQSSRHDRAESIVREAHKRQALDAFEDPITSTIVQRLIHPLLGNEFAFNLMGRGMVGASRLEDLPVPDRVRAVPFNDELPAKPLPDALSSTVRWAFIGSMGLVLFITEKAFRLPLSRVGGWGESGSIVISWLGKTPASGFLNMLVSVFSFPILDEDPSARLHLLNFLPQLISPLLIYTIEGYRLGNQGSLLALPSLFTAGMQVQGIGRMAPLHAIFSAIFGTESIPGRAVPKEVAMSLVPAVTLGFVLPTIMFFSPTANLPAWQNWIALWQFAPPLVNVLTAVFSAVLRRWRHRHSSPEEHEAEFKRYEKRDVPSLQRAYMYAFAVQSTVHIATMAYAWTHPGISIVKAFFELPNPFQADWNMANVSQQVATFFQYDAVTALAGYLGGNLYSVWDLRRLGYINTRSAVNAALGVVAGQFLVGPGATWAVLWSWRELLIGELKNALLNHLIPIVQRVNNATKNQESPPKTPPASPPPTYASIVQGTSPTEKPIPLKERREIRIQAGDLTAESSAWTPTDITKAVNDRLAGMGLGKILNTRRLPSGDLILTADSTDTKTKAEEQVDGWIQVIGGSARLRPKKYTVWVHGVKVSAFDNQKQALGIQKIYDQNPAIADQVRILGYHWRKRIICLKQKVSSILVDIGSLEGANLLIREGIVIDGEIKEVELFDPQCLVTRCFNCQGYGHAARSCRANKKCGFCAAGGHSHENCPLKGQKTKQRCANCAGRHMAGSQDCRAH
;
A
#
# COMPACT_ATOMS: atom_id res chain seq x y z
N MET A 1 -12.10 30.41 -23.57
CA MET A 1 -10.98 30.31 -22.62
C MET A 1 -10.08 31.52 -22.83
N ALA A 2 -9.45 32.07 -21.79
CA ALA A 2 -8.42 33.10 -21.96
C ALA A 2 -7.20 32.49 -22.68
N SER A 3 -6.56 33.25 -23.58
CA SER A 3 -5.40 32.74 -24.33
C SER A 3 -4.10 33.20 -23.68
N ASN A 4 -3.45 32.29 -22.95
CA ASN A 4 -2.14 32.46 -22.30
C ASN A 4 -0.99 32.63 -23.33
N LYS A 5 -1.06 33.61 -24.24
CA LYS A 5 -0.14 33.73 -25.38
C LYS A 5 1.24 34.24 -24.98
N ASP A 6 1.31 35.04 -23.92
CA ASP A 6 2.53 35.77 -23.54
C ASP A 6 3.27 35.10 -22.37
N PHE A 7 2.71 34.02 -21.81
CA PHE A 7 3.31 33.27 -20.69
C PHE A 7 4.09 32.05 -21.17
N LYS A 8 5.41 32.06 -20.98
CA LYS A 8 6.33 31.00 -21.44
C LYS A 8 7.46 30.74 -20.45
N VAL A 9 7.66 29.48 -20.07
CA VAL A 9 8.72 29.05 -19.14
C VAL A 9 9.97 28.60 -19.92
N ILE A 10 11.16 29.11 -19.57
CA ILE A 10 12.43 28.54 -20.07
C ILE A 10 12.93 27.50 -19.06
N ILE A 11 13.37 26.34 -19.54
CA ILE A 11 13.93 25.26 -18.72
C ILE A 11 15.37 25.03 -19.16
N ALA A 12 16.35 25.25 -18.28
CA ALA A 12 17.74 24.92 -18.53
C ALA A 12 18.07 23.53 -17.97
N GLY A 13 18.47 22.61 -18.84
CA GLY A 13 18.79 21.21 -18.52
C GLY A 13 17.63 20.24 -18.76
N GLY A 14 17.86 19.25 -19.61
CA GLY A 14 17.01 18.09 -19.92
C GLY A 14 17.23 16.91 -18.99
N GLY A 15 17.69 17.17 -17.76
CA GLY A 15 17.71 16.17 -16.69
C GLY A 15 16.30 15.76 -16.24
N ILE A 16 16.24 14.90 -15.22
CA ILE A 16 14.98 14.37 -14.66
C ILE A 16 14.03 15.52 -14.30
N ALA A 17 14.53 16.57 -13.62
CA ALA A 17 13.73 17.74 -13.26
C ALA A 17 13.16 18.46 -14.49
N GLY A 18 14.00 18.79 -15.48
CA GLY A 18 13.57 19.55 -16.66
C GLY A 18 12.57 18.79 -17.54
N LEU A 19 12.83 17.51 -17.83
CA LEU A 19 11.88 16.68 -18.59
C LEU A 19 10.59 16.39 -17.81
N THR A 20 10.66 16.23 -16.49
CA THR A 20 9.45 16.11 -15.65
C THR A 20 8.63 17.40 -15.71
N LEU A 21 9.26 18.55 -15.56
CA LEU A 21 8.60 19.86 -15.65
C LEU A 21 7.98 20.08 -17.04
N ALA A 22 8.69 19.76 -18.12
CA ALA A 22 8.16 19.82 -19.48
C ALA A 22 6.87 19.00 -19.64
N ASN A 23 6.88 17.72 -19.21
CA ASN A 23 5.68 16.87 -19.19
C ASN A 23 4.51 17.50 -18.42
N MET A 24 4.80 18.09 -17.25
CA MET A 24 3.77 18.72 -16.41
C MET A 24 3.17 19.96 -17.07
N LEU A 25 4.00 20.83 -17.65
CA LEU A 25 3.54 22.07 -18.31
C LEU A 25 2.65 21.75 -19.53
N GLU A 26 2.94 20.67 -20.27
CA GLU A 26 2.06 20.21 -21.36
C GLU A 26 0.67 19.75 -20.88
N LYS A 27 0.54 19.11 -19.70
CA LYS A 27 -0.77 18.69 -19.18
C LYS A 27 -1.71 19.87 -18.89
N PHE A 28 -1.20 21.09 -18.81
CA PHE A 28 -1.95 22.30 -18.48
C PHE A 28 -1.94 23.37 -19.59
N ASP A 29 -1.47 23.02 -20.79
CA ASP A 29 -1.29 23.92 -21.94
C ASP A 29 -0.52 25.20 -21.56
N ILE A 30 0.64 25.01 -20.93
CA ILE A 30 1.57 26.09 -20.60
C ILE A 30 2.73 26.04 -21.60
N GLN A 31 3.03 27.16 -22.25
CA GLN A 31 4.16 27.22 -23.18
C GLN A 31 5.49 27.12 -22.43
N TYR A 32 6.45 26.43 -23.04
CA TYR A 32 7.80 26.33 -22.53
C TYR A 32 8.81 26.13 -23.67
N VAL A 33 10.10 26.28 -23.35
CA VAL A 33 11.21 25.74 -24.16
C VAL A 33 12.25 25.14 -23.22
N LEU A 34 12.76 23.97 -23.56
CA LEU A 34 13.82 23.29 -22.82
C LEU A 34 15.12 23.36 -23.60
N LEU A 35 16.19 23.80 -22.92
CA LEU A 35 17.53 23.98 -23.45
C LEU A 35 18.47 22.95 -22.80
N GLU A 36 18.84 21.91 -23.53
CA GLU A 36 19.77 20.85 -23.08
C GLU A 36 21.16 21.06 -23.70
N ALA A 37 22.21 20.96 -22.89
CA ALA A 37 23.59 21.19 -23.28
C ALA A 37 24.18 20.07 -24.14
N TYR A 38 23.73 18.82 -23.96
CA TYR A 38 24.18 17.66 -24.72
C TYR A 38 23.50 17.55 -26.10
N SER A 39 24.13 16.79 -26.99
CA SER A 39 23.64 16.47 -28.34
C SER A 39 22.57 15.36 -28.38
N ALA A 40 22.25 14.75 -27.23
CA ALA A 40 21.24 13.71 -27.07
C ALA A 40 20.50 13.92 -25.74
N ILE A 41 19.18 13.67 -25.71
CA ILE A 41 18.33 13.92 -24.54
C ILE A 41 18.41 12.83 -23.46
N ALA A 42 18.63 11.58 -23.88
CA ALA A 42 18.88 10.44 -23.01
C ALA A 42 20.29 9.89 -23.29
N PRO A 43 21.37 10.62 -22.92
CA PRO A 43 22.74 10.15 -23.11
C PRO A 43 23.06 8.99 -22.14
N PRO A 44 23.93 8.05 -22.51
CA PRO A 44 24.30 6.89 -21.69
C PRO A 44 25.30 7.26 -20.57
N VAL A 45 24.95 8.26 -19.75
CA VAL A 45 25.80 8.81 -18.69
C VAL A 45 25.06 8.91 -17.35
N GLY A 46 25.75 8.48 -16.29
CA GLY A 46 25.19 8.31 -14.95
C GLY A 46 24.97 6.84 -14.58
N ALA A 47 24.47 6.62 -13.36
CA ALA A 47 24.11 5.31 -12.83
C ALA A 47 22.63 4.96 -13.13
N SER A 48 22.14 3.94 -12.42
CA SER A 48 20.73 3.75 -12.14
C SER A 48 20.05 4.92 -11.43
N ILE A 49 18.72 4.92 -11.44
CA ILE A 49 17.85 5.61 -10.47
C ILE A 49 16.92 4.61 -9.78
N GLY A 50 16.67 4.84 -8.48
CA GLY A 50 15.55 4.25 -7.75
C GLY A 50 14.36 5.21 -7.70
N LEU A 51 13.22 4.83 -8.27
CA LEU A 51 11.96 5.54 -8.10
C LEU A 51 11.12 4.88 -7.01
N PHE A 52 10.65 5.71 -6.09
CA PHE A 52 9.88 5.33 -4.90
C PHE A 52 8.43 5.83 -5.01
N PRO A 53 7.49 5.32 -4.19
CA PRO A 53 6.06 5.66 -4.26
C PRO A 53 5.73 7.15 -4.30
N ASN A 54 6.55 8.01 -3.69
CA ASN A 54 6.40 9.46 -3.77
C ASN A 54 6.64 10.04 -5.18
N GLY A 55 7.73 9.64 -5.85
CA GLY A 55 7.98 10.01 -7.24
C GLY A 55 7.03 9.30 -8.21
N LEU A 56 6.71 8.03 -7.95
CA LEU A 56 5.86 7.20 -8.83
C LEU A 56 4.41 7.68 -8.87
N ARG A 57 3.84 8.17 -7.76
CA ARG A 57 2.50 8.79 -7.74
C ARG A 57 2.39 9.96 -8.73
N ILE A 58 3.43 10.80 -8.79
CA ILE A 58 3.49 11.94 -9.72
C ILE A 58 3.72 11.44 -11.16
N MET A 59 4.56 10.43 -11.36
CA MET A 59 4.77 9.79 -12.67
C MET A 59 3.49 9.16 -13.24
N ASP A 60 2.61 8.65 -12.38
CA ASP A 60 1.31 8.08 -12.78
C ASP A 60 0.33 9.20 -13.20
N GLN A 61 0.30 10.34 -12.49
CA GLN A 61 -0.49 11.51 -12.89
C GLN A 61 -0.10 12.07 -14.27
N ILE A 62 1.19 12.06 -14.64
CA ILE A 62 1.63 12.49 -15.98
C ILE A 62 1.57 11.37 -17.04
N GLY A 63 1.26 10.13 -16.65
CA GLY A 63 1.09 8.96 -17.54
C GLY A 63 2.34 8.12 -17.79
N CYS A 64 3.49 8.48 -17.22
CA CYS A 64 4.78 7.80 -17.44
C CYS A 64 4.93 6.49 -16.66
N TYR A 65 4.11 6.25 -15.63
CA TYR A 65 4.28 5.11 -14.71
C TYR A 65 4.23 3.74 -15.40
N GLU A 66 3.28 3.48 -16.31
CA GLU A 66 3.14 2.17 -16.96
C GLU A 66 4.29 1.83 -17.94
N ALA A 67 5.01 2.84 -18.41
CA ALA A 67 6.27 2.66 -19.13
C ALA A 67 7.41 2.27 -18.16
N ILE A 68 7.53 2.99 -17.04
CA ILE A 68 8.52 2.72 -15.98
C ILE A 68 8.32 1.32 -15.39
N ALA A 69 7.07 0.93 -15.13
CA ALA A 69 6.72 -0.30 -14.43
C ALA A 69 7.23 -1.56 -15.16
N ARG A 70 7.24 -1.54 -16.49
CA ARG A 70 7.66 -2.67 -17.34
C ARG A 70 9.16 -2.74 -17.62
N LEU A 71 9.96 -1.73 -17.24
CA LEU A 71 11.42 -1.84 -17.32
C LEU A 71 11.95 -2.98 -16.43
N SER A 72 11.24 -3.28 -15.34
CA SER A 72 11.60 -4.34 -14.39
C SER A 72 10.85 -5.64 -14.70
N HIS A 73 11.41 -6.51 -15.55
CA HIS A 73 10.93 -7.89 -15.69
C HIS A 73 11.11 -8.72 -14.41
N GLU A 74 12.11 -8.38 -13.59
CA GLU A 74 12.29 -8.90 -12.24
C GLU A 74 12.20 -7.77 -11.21
N HIS A 75 11.32 -7.93 -10.22
CA HIS A 75 11.17 -6.96 -9.14
C HIS A 75 12.17 -7.19 -8.00
N LEU A 76 12.58 -6.11 -7.32
CA LEU A 76 13.41 -6.18 -6.11
C LEU A 76 12.63 -6.84 -4.96
N ASN A 77 12.83 -8.15 -4.81
CA ASN A 77 12.08 -9.02 -3.92
C ASN A 77 12.83 -9.36 -2.64
N LYS A 78 14.13 -9.10 -2.54
CA LYS A 78 14.93 -9.39 -1.34
C LYS A 78 15.89 -8.24 -1.03
N GLY A 79 15.72 -7.59 0.11
CA GLY A 79 16.69 -6.64 0.66
C GLY A 79 17.51 -7.28 1.77
N TYR A 80 18.82 -7.07 1.78
CA TYR A 80 19.72 -7.53 2.85
C TYR A 80 20.51 -6.37 3.44
N ILE A 81 20.69 -6.42 4.76
CA ILE A 81 21.73 -5.67 5.46
C ILE A 81 22.85 -6.67 5.77
N ARG A 82 24.08 -6.36 5.40
CA ARG A 82 25.27 -7.20 5.54
C ARG A 82 26.36 -6.48 6.33
N ASP A 83 27.20 -7.22 7.05
CA ASP A 83 28.41 -6.67 7.65
C ASP A 83 29.52 -6.45 6.61
N ARG A 84 30.60 -5.79 7.03
CA ARG A 84 31.81 -5.51 6.23
C ARG A 84 32.52 -6.74 5.64
N ASN A 85 32.12 -7.95 6.01
CA ASN A 85 32.64 -9.21 5.48
C ASN A 85 31.64 -9.85 4.48
N GLY A 86 30.57 -9.15 4.10
CA GLY A 86 29.52 -9.64 3.20
C GLY A 86 28.51 -10.58 3.88
N LYS A 87 28.59 -10.79 5.20
CA LYS A 87 27.69 -11.71 5.92
C LYS A 87 26.36 -11.03 6.25
N ILE A 88 25.25 -11.73 5.98
CA ILE A 88 23.89 -11.24 6.25
C ILE A 88 23.70 -10.99 7.77
N MET A 89 23.29 -9.76 8.10
CA MET A 89 22.83 -9.34 9.43
C MET A 89 21.30 -9.31 9.51
N SER A 90 20.61 -8.89 8.44
CA SER A 90 19.15 -8.86 8.38
C SER A 90 18.64 -9.09 6.95
N LYS A 91 17.41 -9.62 6.82
CA LYS A 91 16.76 -9.94 5.55
C LYS A 91 15.31 -9.42 5.53
N MET A 92 15.02 -8.57 4.55
CA MET A 92 13.70 -8.07 4.21
C MET A 92 13.18 -8.81 2.97
N SER A 93 12.17 -9.67 3.15
CA SER A 93 11.50 -10.36 2.05
C SER A 93 10.44 -9.46 1.40
N TYR A 94 10.16 -9.71 0.12
CA TYR A 94 9.09 -9.11 -0.69
C TYR A 94 9.05 -7.57 -0.68
N LEU A 95 10.23 -6.93 -0.67
CA LEU A 95 10.39 -5.47 -0.63
C LEU A 95 9.44 -4.73 -1.59
N PHE A 96 9.42 -5.13 -2.87
CA PHE A 96 8.50 -4.61 -3.87
C PHE A 96 7.01 -4.75 -3.47
N LYS A 97 6.53 -5.97 -3.22
CA LYS A 97 5.11 -6.27 -2.93
C LYS A 97 4.66 -5.63 -1.61
N HIS A 98 5.55 -5.39 -0.65
CA HIS A 98 5.24 -4.63 0.57
C HIS A 98 5.12 -3.12 0.36
N LEU A 99 5.94 -2.52 -0.49
CA LEU A 99 5.78 -1.11 -0.86
C LEU A 99 4.52 -0.90 -1.70
N GLU A 100 4.27 -1.78 -2.68
CA GLU A 100 3.04 -1.81 -3.48
C GLU A 100 1.80 -1.83 -2.58
N ARG A 101 1.67 -2.84 -1.70
CA ARG A 101 0.48 -2.98 -0.85
C ARG A 101 0.35 -1.89 0.22
N ARG A 102 1.45 -1.20 0.59
CA ARG A 102 1.38 -0.02 1.47
C ARG A 102 0.96 1.23 0.72
N HIS A 103 1.59 1.57 -0.39
CA HIS A 103 1.56 2.92 -0.98
C HIS A 103 0.97 2.98 -2.40
N GLY A 104 0.62 1.83 -3.00
CA GLY A 104 0.07 1.71 -4.35
C GLY A 104 1.12 1.52 -5.46
N TYR A 105 2.40 1.59 -5.12
CA TYR A 105 3.54 1.51 -6.05
C TYR A 105 4.69 0.74 -5.40
N GLY A 106 5.43 -0.06 -6.17
CA GLY A 106 6.65 -0.72 -5.69
C GLY A 106 7.88 0.19 -5.71
N LEU A 107 9.06 -0.38 -5.39
CA LEU A 107 10.36 0.25 -5.67
C LEU A 107 10.85 -0.23 -7.04
N HIS A 108 10.97 0.69 -8.00
CA HIS A 108 11.55 0.40 -9.32
C HIS A 108 12.98 0.94 -9.38
N PHE A 109 13.92 0.12 -9.85
CA PHE A 109 15.34 0.46 -9.90
C PHE A 109 15.91 0.03 -11.26
N PHE A 110 16.41 1.00 -12.04
CA PHE A 110 16.68 0.84 -13.47
C PHE A 110 17.60 1.97 -13.98
N ASP A 111 18.02 1.93 -15.25
CA ASP A 111 18.93 2.93 -15.84
C ASP A 111 18.33 4.34 -15.79
N ARG A 112 19.11 5.34 -15.33
CA ARG A 112 18.71 6.76 -15.43
C ARG A 112 18.41 7.16 -16.88
N GLN A 113 19.13 6.59 -17.85
CA GLN A 113 18.91 6.82 -19.28
C GLN A 113 17.49 6.41 -19.72
N GLN A 114 16.99 5.27 -19.25
CA GLN A 114 15.63 4.81 -19.56
C GLN A 114 14.56 5.74 -18.99
N LEU A 115 14.77 6.35 -17.81
CA LEU A 115 13.86 7.36 -17.28
C LEU A 115 13.83 8.62 -18.16
N LEU A 116 15.00 9.11 -18.59
CA LEU A 116 15.08 10.27 -19.48
C LEU A 116 14.40 9.98 -20.83
N GLN A 117 14.60 8.79 -21.39
CA GLN A 117 13.94 8.39 -22.63
C GLN A 117 12.42 8.32 -22.46
N ILE A 118 11.90 7.67 -21.41
CA ILE A 118 10.45 7.63 -21.13
C ILE A 118 9.87 9.03 -20.98
N LEU A 119 10.51 9.90 -20.19
CA LEU A 119 10.04 11.27 -20.00
C LEU A 119 10.07 12.08 -21.31
N TYR A 120 11.10 11.91 -22.13
CA TYR A 120 11.15 12.52 -23.46
C TYR A 120 10.06 11.96 -24.38
N ASP A 121 9.80 10.66 -24.36
CA ASP A 121 8.85 9.99 -25.25
C ASP A 121 7.41 10.45 -24.99
N HIS A 122 7.04 10.74 -23.73
CA HIS A 122 5.70 11.19 -23.34
C HIS A 122 5.42 12.68 -23.61
N ILE A 123 6.44 13.49 -23.90
CA ILE A 123 6.29 14.88 -24.36
C ILE A 123 5.72 14.90 -25.77
N GLN A 124 4.70 15.73 -26.04
CA GLN A 124 4.10 15.86 -27.37
C GLN A 124 4.90 16.81 -28.26
N HIS A 125 5.26 17.98 -27.75
CA HIS A 125 5.97 19.02 -28.49
C HIS A 125 7.48 18.83 -28.45
N LYS A 126 7.99 17.83 -29.20
CA LYS A 126 9.43 17.57 -29.35
C LYS A 126 10.20 18.81 -29.85
N ASP A 127 9.53 19.67 -30.63
CA ASP A 127 10.02 20.96 -31.13
C ASP A 127 10.44 21.94 -30.02
N ARG A 128 9.89 21.80 -28.81
CA ARG A 128 10.24 22.62 -27.64
C ARG A 128 11.49 22.11 -26.91
N ILE A 129 12.08 20.98 -27.33
CA ILE A 129 13.22 20.33 -26.67
C ILE A 129 14.48 20.53 -27.53
N LEU A 130 15.27 21.55 -27.20
CA LEU A 130 16.40 22.01 -28.03
C LEU A 130 17.73 21.50 -27.47
N LEU A 131 18.40 20.65 -28.27
CA LEU A 131 19.68 20.02 -27.94
C LEU A 131 20.87 20.90 -28.36
N ASN A 132 22.03 20.69 -27.73
CA ASN A 132 23.24 21.51 -27.83
C ASN A 132 23.08 22.97 -27.34
N LYS A 133 21.95 23.31 -26.67
CA LYS A 133 21.64 24.64 -26.14
C LYS A 133 22.13 24.78 -24.69
N LYS A 134 23.45 24.72 -24.51
CA LYS A 134 24.08 24.99 -23.21
C LYS A 134 23.89 26.47 -22.85
N VAL A 135 23.08 26.76 -21.83
CA VAL A 135 22.90 28.13 -21.31
C VAL A 135 24.23 28.70 -20.81
N THR A 136 24.54 29.93 -21.23
CA THR A 136 25.75 30.66 -20.86
C THR A 136 25.46 32.01 -20.20
N ASP A 137 24.33 32.65 -20.50
CA ASP A 137 23.94 33.92 -19.88
C ASP A 137 22.43 34.14 -19.76
N ILE A 138 22.01 35.06 -18.88
CA ILE A 138 20.61 35.39 -18.60
C ILE A 138 20.46 36.91 -18.33
N ASP A 139 19.83 37.63 -19.26
CA ASP A 139 19.43 39.03 -19.07
C ASP A 139 18.02 39.12 -18.46
N LEU A 140 17.84 40.02 -17.49
CA LEU A 140 16.51 40.41 -17.01
C LEU A 140 15.90 41.45 -17.95
N THR A 141 14.67 41.24 -18.40
CA THR A 141 13.94 42.17 -19.29
C THR A 141 12.65 42.66 -18.66
N LYS A 142 12.06 43.73 -19.20
CA LYS A 142 10.80 44.29 -18.69
C LYS A 142 9.65 43.28 -18.85
N GLY A 143 9.34 42.56 -17.76
CA GLY A 143 8.31 41.52 -17.73
C GLY A 143 8.79 40.11 -18.10
N GLY A 144 10.09 39.87 -18.22
CA GLY A 144 10.61 38.57 -18.66
C GLY A 144 12.12 38.38 -18.45
N VAL A 145 12.66 37.41 -19.19
CA VAL A 145 14.10 37.12 -19.30
C VAL A 145 14.47 36.82 -20.75
N ASN A 146 15.71 37.15 -21.14
CA ASN A 146 16.36 36.61 -22.33
C ASN A 146 17.48 35.66 -21.88
N VAL A 147 17.55 34.48 -22.47
CA VAL A 147 18.50 33.42 -22.09
C VAL A 147 19.36 33.10 -23.30
N THR A 148 20.67 33.28 -23.17
CA THR A 148 21.63 33.07 -24.27
C THR A 148 22.35 31.74 -24.10
N ALA A 149 22.40 30.96 -25.18
CA ALA A 149 23.11 29.69 -25.27
C ALA A 149 24.51 29.86 -25.88
N ALA A 150 25.37 28.86 -25.67
CA ALA A 150 26.78 28.84 -26.07
C ALA A 150 27.03 28.94 -27.60
N ASP A 151 26.00 28.76 -28.42
CA ASP A 151 26.04 28.94 -29.88
C ASP A 151 25.57 30.34 -30.33
N GLY A 152 25.36 31.26 -29.38
CA GLY A 152 24.86 32.62 -29.63
C GLY A 152 23.35 32.73 -29.83
N SER A 153 22.59 31.62 -29.74
CA SER A 153 21.13 31.68 -29.86
C SER A 153 20.46 32.13 -28.55
N THR A 154 19.51 33.07 -28.66
CA THR A 154 18.82 33.69 -27.52
C THR A 154 17.34 33.29 -27.48
N TYR A 155 16.82 33.06 -26.28
CA TYR A 155 15.45 32.61 -26.02
C TYR A 155 14.77 33.53 -25.01
N SER A 156 13.65 34.15 -25.41
CA SER A 156 12.82 34.97 -24.52
C SER A 156 11.72 34.15 -23.83
N GLY A 157 11.38 34.52 -22.60
CA GLY A 157 10.30 33.93 -21.80
C GLY A 157 9.97 34.76 -20.55
N SER A 158 8.94 34.36 -19.80
CA SER A 158 8.45 35.07 -18.62
C SER A 158 9.34 34.88 -17.38
N PHE A 159 9.99 33.72 -17.29
CA PHE A 159 11.05 33.37 -16.33
C PHE A 159 11.83 32.11 -16.79
N ILE A 160 12.95 31.82 -16.12
CA ILE A 160 13.78 30.62 -16.33
C ILE A 160 13.83 29.73 -15.08
N VAL A 161 13.84 28.41 -15.31
CA VAL A 161 14.03 27.34 -14.32
C VAL A 161 15.36 26.63 -14.58
N GLY A 162 16.29 26.69 -13.62
CA GLY A 162 17.55 25.96 -13.62
C GLY A 162 17.39 24.53 -13.10
N ALA A 163 17.25 23.59 -14.02
CA ALA A 163 17.25 22.14 -13.82
C ALA A 163 18.63 21.51 -14.18
N ASP A 164 19.67 22.34 -14.23
CA ASP A 164 21.04 22.08 -14.70
C ASP A 164 21.98 21.49 -13.61
N GLY A 165 21.43 21.12 -12.45
CA GLY A 165 22.08 20.30 -11.43
C GLY A 165 23.08 21.02 -10.52
N ILE A 166 23.96 20.25 -9.85
CA ILE A 166 24.84 20.78 -8.78
C ILE A 166 25.90 21.77 -9.26
N HIS A 167 26.15 21.84 -10.57
CA HIS A 167 27.03 22.84 -11.20
C HIS A 167 26.22 23.86 -12.01
N SER A 168 25.04 24.22 -11.49
CA SER A 168 24.06 25.09 -12.15
C SER A 168 24.64 26.45 -12.52
N LYS A 169 24.71 26.73 -13.82
CA LYS A 169 25.09 28.04 -14.36
C LYS A 169 23.96 29.04 -14.13
N VAL A 170 22.69 28.59 -14.13
CA VAL A 170 21.55 29.42 -13.70
C VAL A 170 21.74 29.89 -12.27
N ARG A 171 22.15 29.01 -11.33
CA ARG A 171 22.43 29.41 -9.93
C ARG A 171 23.55 30.44 -9.85
N SER A 172 24.66 30.25 -10.56
CA SER A 172 25.77 31.21 -10.52
C SER A 172 25.39 32.60 -11.05
N ILE A 173 24.63 32.68 -12.14
CA ILE A 173 24.13 33.97 -12.68
C ILE A 173 23.12 34.59 -11.69
N MET A 174 22.19 33.78 -11.17
CA MET A 174 21.19 34.19 -10.19
C MET A 174 21.82 34.76 -8.90
N LYS A 175 22.93 34.17 -8.43
CA LYS A 175 23.74 34.68 -7.29
C LYS A 175 24.48 35.97 -7.66
N ALA A 176 25.08 36.06 -8.85
CA ALA A 176 25.80 37.26 -9.29
C ALA A 176 24.87 38.48 -9.40
N LEU A 177 23.78 38.36 -10.15
CA LEU A 177 22.75 39.40 -10.27
C LEU A 177 22.09 39.71 -8.92
N GLY A 178 21.94 38.72 -8.04
CA GLY A 178 21.48 38.94 -6.67
C GLY A 178 22.42 39.81 -5.85
N ASN A 179 23.72 39.53 -5.90
CA ASN A 179 24.74 40.31 -5.18
C ASN A 179 24.91 41.74 -5.73
N GLU A 180 24.71 41.93 -7.03
CA GLU A 180 24.76 43.24 -7.69
C GLU A 180 23.49 44.08 -7.42
N LEU A 181 22.31 43.53 -7.72
CA LEU A 181 21.05 44.27 -7.71
C LEU A 181 20.36 44.31 -6.33
N GLN A 182 20.72 43.40 -5.42
CA GLN A 182 20.21 43.39 -4.05
C GLN A 182 21.23 42.79 -3.06
N PRO A 183 22.31 43.53 -2.73
CA PRO A 183 23.36 43.07 -1.81
C PRO A 183 22.80 42.45 -0.51
N GLY A 184 23.31 41.27 -0.16
CA GLY A 184 22.86 40.50 1.01
C GLY A 184 21.62 39.62 0.80
N TYR A 185 20.99 39.59 -0.38
CA TYR A 185 19.90 38.65 -0.68
C TYR A 185 20.36 37.18 -0.60
N PHE A 186 21.58 36.91 -1.09
CA PHE A 186 22.27 35.63 -0.94
C PHE A 186 23.30 35.70 0.20
N PRO A 187 23.52 34.63 0.97
CA PRO A 187 24.63 34.58 1.91
C PRO A 187 25.96 34.59 1.13
N PRO A 188 26.94 35.44 1.49
CA PRO A 188 28.21 35.52 0.77
C PRO A 188 28.97 34.19 0.84
N ASP A 189 28.89 33.53 2.00
CA ASP A 189 29.55 32.28 2.39
C ASP A 189 28.82 31.00 1.94
N GLU A 190 27.70 31.09 1.21
CA GLU A 190 26.84 29.92 0.94
C GLU A 190 27.56 28.81 0.15
N GLU A 191 28.43 29.16 -0.80
CA GLU A 191 29.14 28.20 -1.65
C GLU A 191 30.38 27.63 -0.95
N ASP A 192 31.16 28.47 -0.24
CA ASP A 192 32.28 28.04 0.61
C ASP A 192 31.84 27.15 1.80
N ARG A 193 30.53 27.03 2.06
CA ARG A 193 29.96 26.19 3.13
C ARG A 193 29.25 24.92 2.66
N VAL A 194 29.18 24.65 1.35
CA VAL A 194 28.62 23.38 0.83
C VAL A 194 29.52 22.23 1.30
N PRO A 195 29.05 21.28 2.12
CA PRO A 195 29.90 20.23 2.66
C PRO A 195 30.00 19.00 1.74
N CYS A 196 31.15 18.34 1.81
CA CYS A 196 31.42 17.03 1.23
C CYS A 196 32.02 16.11 2.30
N TYR A 197 31.22 15.16 2.78
CA TYR A 197 31.62 14.18 3.81
C TYR A 197 32.17 12.88 3.21
N TYR A 198 31.74 12.54 2.00
CA TYR A 198 31.99 11.26 1.33
C TYR A 198 32.40 11.48 -0.13
N ARG A 199 33.25 10.59 -0.64
CA ARG A 199 33.34 10.29 -2.08
C ARG A 199 32.56 9.01 -2.37
N CYS A 200 32.11 8.85 -3.61
CA CYS A 200 31.34 7.70 -4.04
C CYS A 200 31.83 7.20 -5.39
N SER A 201 32.20 5.92 -5.49
CA SER A 201 32.27 5.23 -6.78
C SER A 201 30.89 4.67 -7.08
N PHE A 202 30.33 5.03 -8.23
CA PHE A 202 29.06 4.47 -8.71
C PHE A 202 29.19 3.96 -10.13
N GLY A 203 28.26 3.10 -10.55
CA GLY A 203 28.23 2.64 -11.93
C GLY A 203 27.17 1.57 -12.23
N ILE A 204 27.31 1.01 -13.43
CA ILE A 204 26.47 -0.06 -13.97
C ILE A 204 27.41 -1.19 -14.39
N ALA A 205 27.18 -2.40 -13.91
CA ALA A 205 27.79 -3.65 -14.36
C ALA A 205 26.73 -4.59 -14.93
N GLN A 206 27.16 -5.66 -15.61
CA GLN A 206 26.26 -6.67 -16.18
C GLN A 206 26.92 -8.05 -16.14
N HIS A 207 26.13 -9.11 -15.96
CA HIS A 207 26.62 -10.50 -15.93
C HIS A 207 27.69 -10.78 -14.86
N VAL A 208 27.60 -10.10 -13.70
CA VAL A 208 28.56 -10.24 -12.59
C VAL A 208 28.53 -11.68 -12.05
N PRO A 209 29.64 -12.45 -12.13
CA PRO A 209 29.66 -13.84 -11.69
C PRO A 209 29.28 -13.99 -10.21
N GLY A 210 28.38 -14.91 -9.91
CA GLY A 210 27.94 -15.19 -8.54
C GLY A 210 26.95 -14.18 -7.94
N TRP A 211 26.54 -13.14 -8.68
CA TRP A 211 25.42 -12.28 -8.28
C TRP A 211 24.08 -13.05 -8.30
N VAL A 212 23.10 -12.53 -7.57
CA VAL A 212 21.74 -13.10 -7.49
C VAL A 212 20.74 -12.01 -7.85
N ALA A 213 19.98 -12.22 -8.92
CA ALA A 213 19.01 -11.25 -9.43
C ALA A 213 17.80 -11.07 -8.47
N GLY A 214 17.13 -9.93 -8.60
CA GLY A 214 16.05 -9.49 -7.71
C GLY A 214 16.48 -9.13 -6.28
N GLU A 215 17.80 -9.04 -6.00
CA GLU A 215 18.35 -8.70 -4.68
C GLU A 215 18.90 -7.26 -4.59
N GLN A 216 18.71 -6.64 -3.43
CA GLN A 216 19.36 -5.42 -2.97
C GLN A 216 20.22 -5.75 -1.75
N ASN A 217 21.46 -5.28 -1.73
CA ASN A 217 22.42 -5.50 -0.65
C ASN A 217 22.95 -4.15 -0.14
N ILE A 218 22.78 -3.89 1.16
CA ILE A 218 23.42 -2.78 1.88
C ILE A 218 24.53 -3.38 2.75
N VAL A 219 25.77 -2.94 2.56
CA VAL A 219 26.95 -3.44 3.26
C VAL A 219 27.44 -2.37 4.24
N LEU A 220 27.46 -2.70 5.52
CA LEU A 220 27.84 -1.77 6.59
C LEU A 220 29.35 -1.88 6.90
N GLY A 221 30.06 -0.76 6.91
CA GLY A 221 31.50 -0.70 7.14
C GLY A 221 31.90 0.29 8.24
N ARG A 222 33.20 0.63 8.32
CA ARG A 222 33.74 1.71 9.17
C ARG A 222 34.36 2.76 8.25
N GLY A 223 33.81 3.97 8.24
CA GLY A 223 34.13 5.00 7.25
C GLY A 223 33.74 4.62 5.81
N GLN A 224 33.06 3.49 5.60
CA GLN A 224 32.69 2.96 4.29
C GLN A 224 31.32 2.31 4.36
N SER A 225 30.53 2.37 3.30
CA SER A 225 29.30 1.61 3.12
C SER A 225 29.09 1.31 1.63
N GLN A 226 28.28 0.29 1.30
CA GLN A 226 27.95 -0.01 -0.09
C GLN A 226 26.45 -0.24 -0.25
N LEU A 227 25.85 0.31 -1.31
CA LEU A 227 24.52 -0.04 -1.79
C LEU A 227 24.68 -0.68 -3.17
N VAL A 228 24.29 -1.96 -3.30
CA VAL A 228 24.43 -2.72 -4.54
C VAL A 228 23.10 -3.41 -4.87
N VAL A 229 22.59 -3.18 -6.08
CA VAL A 229 21.18 -3.39 -6.42
C VAL A 229 21.07 -4.06 -7.79
N SER A 230 20.23 -5.11 -7.88
CA SER A 230 19.90 -5.75 -9.15
C SER A 230 19.11 -4.82 -10.06
N GLY A 231 19.39 -4.85 -11.36
CA GLY A 231 18.66 -4.12 -12.40
C GLY A 231 18.02 -5.03 -13.44
N PRO A 232 17.34 -4.44 -14.45
CA PRO A 232 16.91 -5.15 -15.66
C PRO A 232 18.09 -5.81 -16.38
N GLU A 233 17.82 -6.79 -17.24
CA GLU A 233 18.82 -7.37 -18.17
C GLU A 233 20.09 -7.95 -17.48
N ASP A 234 19.96 -8.49 -16.26
CA ASP A 234 21.09 -9.02 -15.46
C ASP A 234 22.18 -7.96 -15.17
N ARG A 235 21.73 -6.71 -14.97
CA ARG A 235 22.57 -5.59 -14.53
C ARG A 235 22.74 -5.57 -13.02
N VAL A 236 23.88 -5.06 -12.58
CA VAL A 236 24.21 -4.80 -11.18
C VAL A 236 24.65 -3.36 -11.03
N TYR A 237 23.87 -2.58 -10.28
CA TYR A 237 24.16 -1.19 -9.97
C TYR A 237 24.88 -1.10 -8.63
N TRP A 238 25.91 -0.25 -8.52
CA TRP A 238 26.61 -0.04 -7.25
C TRP A 238 26.76 1.43 -6.91
N PHE A 239 26.84 1.68 -5.60
CA PHE A 239 27.27 2.92 -4.96
C PHE A 239 28.16 2.52 -3.78
N PHE A 240 29.47 2.65 -3.93
CA PHE A 240 30.46 2.45 -2.86
C PHE A 240 30.77 3.82 -2.27
N PHE A 241 30.37 4.05 -1.02
CA PHE A 241 30.60 5.27 -0.28
C PHE A 241 31.86 5.13 0.57
N ASP A 242 32.74 6.13 0.51
CA ASP A 242 34.02 6.17 1.23
C ASP A 242 34.17 7.54 1.89
N ARG A 243 34.31 7.57 3.21
CA ARG A 243 34.37 8.81 4.00
C ARG A 243 35.68 9.53 3.69
N LEU A 244 35.62 10.84 3.49
CA LEU A 244 36.84 11.65 3.39
C LEU A 244 37.54 11.68 4.77
N PRO A 245 38.90 11.70 4.82
CA PRO A 245 39.63 11.80 6.10
C PRO A 245 39.27 13.04 6.93
N GLU A 246 38.86 14.10 6.23
CA GLU A 246 38.40 15.38 6.75
C GLU A 246 37.23 15.87 5.87
N VAL A 247 36.30 16.64 6.43
CA VAL A 247 35.18 17.20 5.65
C VAL A 247 35.70 18.34 4.79
N LYS A 248 35.44 18.30 3.48
CA LYS A 248 35.80 19.37 2.55
C LYS A 248 34.60 20.26 2.24
N TYR A 249 34.85 21.54 1.96
CA TYR A 249 33.81 22.53 1.75
C TYR A 249 34.07 23.36 0.48
N GLY A 250 32.99 23.69 -0.24
CA GLY A 250 33.02 24.57 -1.41
C GLY A 250 34.14 24.28 -2.42
N LYS A 251 35.05 25.24 -2.59
CA LYS A 251 36.19 25.14 -3.54
C LYS A 251 37.22 24.06 -3.18
N ASP A 252 37.29 23.65 -1.92
CA ASP A 252 38.25 22.64 -1.43
C ASP A 252 37.74 21.20 -1.65
N ILE A 253 36.55 21.04 -2.25
CA ILE A 253 35.99 19.74 -2.61
C ILE A 253 36.77 19.14 -3.80
N PRO A 254 37.37 17.95 -3.65
CA PRO A 254 38.23 17.36 -4.68
C PRO A 254 37.43 16.94 -5.93
N LYS A 255 38.05 17.12 -7.10
CA LYS A 255 37.62 16.53 -8.37
C LYS A 255 38.43 15.26 -8.61
N TYR A 256 37.79 14.19 -9.06
CA TYR A 256 38.44 12.90 -9.31
C TYR A 256 38.58 12.62 -10.81
N THR A 257 39.74 12.09 -11.19
CA THR A 257 40.07 11.62 -12.53
C THR A 257 39.82 10.11 -12.66
N LYS A 258 40.00 9.57 -13.87
CA LYS A 258 40.01 8.11 -14.09
C LYS A 258 41.22 7.40 -13.45
N GLN A 259 42.30 8.12 -13.14
CA GLN A 259 43.44 7.57 -12.40
C GLN A 259 43.10 7.42 -10.91
N ASP A 260 42.41 8.40 -10.32
CA ASP A 260 41.91 8.33 -8.94
C ASP A 260 40.90 7.19 -8.75
N GLU A 261 40.03 6.98 -9.75
CA GLU A 261 39.09 5.85 -9.77
C GLU A 261 39.82 4.49 -9.85
N ALA A 262 40.87 4.38 -10.66
CA ALA A 262 41.67 3.16 -10.75
C ALA A 262 42.40 2.84 -9.43
N GLU A 263 42.99 3.84 -8.78
CA GLU A 263 43.64 3.66 -7.47
C GLU A 263 42.62 3.37 -6.36
N PHE A 264 41.45 4.01 -6.39
CA PHE A 264 40.33 3.71 -5.48
C PHE A 264 39.89 2.25 -5.55
N VAL A 265 39.78 1.70 -6.78
CA VAL A 265 39.43 0.30 -7.02
C VAL A 265 40.57 -0.64 -6.62
N LYS A 266 41.84 -0.27 -6.86
CA LYS A 266 43.00 -1.03 -6.39
C LYS A 266 43.03 -1.13 -4.85
N GLN A 267 42.60 -0.09 -4.14
CA GLN A 267 42.53 -0.08 -2.67
C GLN A 267 41.30 -0.83 -2.10
N ASN A 268 40.16 -0.80 -2.80
CA ASN A 268 38.89 -1.30 -2.27
C ASN A 268 38.33 -2.55 -2.99
N GLY A 269 38.94 -3.03 -4.07
CA GLY A 269 38.41 -4.11 -4.90
C GLY A 269 38.16 -5.41 -4.13
N SER A 270 39.01 -5.73 -3.15
CA SER A 270 38.85 -6.91 -2.28
C SER A 270 37.74 -6.80 -1.22
N ARG A 271 37.02 -5.67 -1.14
CA ARG A 271 35.90 -5.49 -0.20
C ARG A 271 34.72 -6.40 -0.59
N PRO A 272 34.25 -7.30 0.29
CA PRO A 272 33.07 -8.12 0.02
C PRO A 272 31.81 -7.27 -0.15
N ILE A 273 30.93 -7.69 -1.04
CA ILE A 273 29.51 -7.29 -1.09
C ILE A 273 28.65 -8.44 -0.57
N THR A 274 28.97 -9.66 -0.98
CA THR A 274 28.38 -10.91 -0.49
C THR A 274 29.48 -11.88 -0.06
N ASP A 275 29.08 -13.08 0.35
CA ASP A 275 29.94 -14.25 0.57
C ASP A 275 30.66 -14.76 -0.70
N LYS A 276 30.34 -14.23 -1.88
CA LYS A 276 30.82 -14.72 -3.20
C LYS A 276 31.23 -13.63 -4.18
N VAL A 277 30.88 -12.37 -3.92
CA VAL A 277 31.06 -11.23 -4.84
C VAL A 277 31.70 -10.08 -4.08
N THR A 278 32.79 -9.54 -4.62
CA THR A 278 33.49 -8.35 -4.13
C THR A 278 33.17 -7.12 -4.99
N PHE A 279 33.56 -5.93 -4.50
CA PHE A 279 33.50 -4.70 -5.29
C PHE A 279 34.34 -4.80 -6.58
N GLY A 280 35.49 -5.50 -6.53
CA GLY A 280 36.34 -5.76 -7.68
C GLY A 280 35.66 -6.58 -8.76
N ASP A 281 34.88 -7.60 -8.39
CA ASP A 281 34.14 -8.44 -9.35
C ASP A 281 33.04 -7.66 -10.08
N VAL A 282 32.33 -6.78 -9.35
CA VAL A 282 31.34 -5.87 -9.95
C VAL A 282 32.04 -4.86 -10.88
N PHE A 283 33.12 -4.23 -10.42
CA PHE A 283 33.84 -3.22 -11.21
C PHE A 283 34.54 -3.83 -12.44
N ALA A 284 35.00 -5.08 -12.38
CA ALA A 284 35.58 -5.79 -13.52
C ALA A 284 34.56 -5.94 -14.67
N ASN A 285 33.29 -6.16 -14.35
CA ASN A 285 32.19 -6.37 -15.30
C ASN A 285 31.36 -5.10 -15.58
N ARG A 286 31.97 -3.91 -15.38
CA ARG A 286 31.29 -2.61 -15.58
C ARG A 286 31.04 -2.27 -17.06
N LEU A 287 29.84 -1.76 -17.32
CA LEU A 287 29.49 -1.00 -18.53
C LEU A 287 29.85 0.48 -18.38
N SER A 288 29.62 1.06 -17.19
CA SER A 288 29.92 2.46 -16.88
C SER A 288 30.36 2.61 -15.41
N SER A 289 31.18 3.62 -15.13
CA SER A 289 31.61 3.97 -13.77
C SER A 289 32.04 5.43 -13.65
N THR A 290 31.92 5.98 -12.44
CA THR A 290 32.45 7.30 -12.05
C THR A 290 32.80 7.31 -10.55
N LEU A 291 33.94 7.91 -10.19
CA LEU A 291 34.24 8.37 -8.83
C LEU A 291 33.87 9.86 -8.70
N THR A 292 33.09 10.24 -7.68
CA THR A 292 32.60 11.62 -7.47
C THR A 292 32.69 12.05 -6.00
N PRO A 293 32.90 13.35 -5.69
CA PRO A 293 32.55 13.90 -4.38
C PRO A 293 31.02 13.91 -4.20
N LEU A 294 30.54 13.65 -2.98
CA LEU A 294 29.14 13.81 -2.59
C LEU A 294 28.95 15.12 -1.83
N HIS A 295 28.50 16.14 -2.56
CA HIS A 295 28.03 17.39 -1.99
C HIS A 295 26.64 17.16 -1.36
N GLU A 296 26.44 17.58 -0.11
CA GLU A 296 25.17 17.39 0.63
C GLU A 296 24.62 18.74 1.11
N VAL A 297 23.60 19.28 0.43
CA VAL A 297 23.16 20.68 0.62
C VAL A 297 21.67 20.90 0.39
N VAL A 298 21.09 21.85 1.13
CA VAL A 298 19.89 22.60 0.73
C VAL A 298 20.26 24.07 0.74
N PHE A 299 20.10 24.76 -0.38
CA PHE A 299 20.40 26.19 -0.46
C PHE A 299 19.31 27.02 0.24
N LYS A 300 19.67 28.19 0.78
CA LYS A 300 18.72 29.08 1.50
C LYS A 300 17.83 29.87 0.56
N LYS A 301 18.31 30.13 -0.66
CA LYS A 301 17.58 30.85 -1.71
C LYS A 301 17.54 30.01 -2.98
N TRP A 302 16.34 29.68 -3.43
CA TRP A 302 16.10 28.91 -4.65
C TRP A 302 15.71 29.79 -5.84
N PHE A 303 15.46 31.08 -5.63
CA PHE A 303 15.07 32.01 -6.68
C PHE A 303 15.65 33.42 -6.46
N PHE A 304 15.69 34.22 -7.52
CA PHE A 304 15.86 35.67 -7.50
C PHE A 304 15.22 36.27 -8.75
N LYS A 305 14.41 37.33 -8.57
CA LYS A 305 13.62 37.96 -9.65
C LYS A 305 12.89 36.91 -10.50
N ARG A 306 13.25 36.76 -11.78
CA ARG A 306 12.63 35.86 -12.77
C ARG A 306 13.49 34.61 -13.06
N MET A 307 14.24 34.15 -12.07
CA MET A 307 15.04 32.92 -12.09
C MET A 307 14.70 32.06 -10.86
N ILE A 308 14.48 30.75 -11.05
CA ILE A 308 14.34 29.74 -9.98
C ILE A 308 15.17 28.50 -10.31
N VAL A 309 15.63 27.74 -9.31
CA VAL A 309 16.37 26.46 -9.47
C VAL A 309 15.61 25.31 -8.81
N LEU A 310 15.64 24.10 -9.41
CA LEU A 310 14.93 22.91 -8.92
C LEU A 310 15.77 21.61 -9.05
N GLY A 311 15.66 20.73 -8.05
CA GLY A 311 16.44 19.49 -7.96
C GLY A 311 17.85 19.75 -7.44
N ASP A 312 18.85 19.02 -7.93
CA ASP A 312 20.27 19.11 -7.51
C ASP A 312 20.90 20.53 -7.53
N SER A 313 20.28 21.51 -8.22
CA SER A 313 20.65 22.93 -8.25
C SER A 313 20.11 23.75 -7.07
N ALA A 314 19.19 23.17 -6.28
CA ALA A 314 18.50 23.76 -5.12
C ALA A 314 18.67 22.92 -3.85
N HIS A 315 18.59 21.59 -3.98
CA HIS A 315 18.77 20.62 -2.90
C HIS A 315 19.39 19.31 -3.44
N LYS A 316 20.36 18.77 -2.71
CA LYS A 316 21.10 17.57 -3.09
C LYS A 316 21.36 16.68 -1.86
N PRO A 317 20.62 15.57 -1.69
CA PRO A 317 20.85 14.62 -0.62
C PRO A 317 21.94 13.60 -0.98
N ASN A 318 22.47 12.93 0.05
CA ASN A 318 23.26 11.73 -0.14
C ASN A 318 22.43 10.66 -0.91
N PRO A 319 22.96 10.04 -1.98
CA PRO A 319 22.16 9.18 -2.85
C PRO A 319 21.74 7.84 -2.23
N LEU A 320 22.25 7.46 -1.04
CA LEU A 320 21.90 6.21 -0.35
C LEU A 320 20.37 5.99 -0.20
N ASN A 321 19.62 7.04 0.12
CA ASN A 321 18.15 6.96 0.27
C ASN A 321 17.39 7.14 -1.07
N GLY A 322 18.09 7.34 -2.19
CA GLY A 322 17.53 7.51 -3.54
C GLY A 322 16.64 8.74 -3.76
N GLN A 323 16.57 9.67 -2.80
CA GLN A 323 15.57 10.74 -2.82
C GLN A 323 15.91 11.95 -3.71
N GLY A 324 17.10 12.07 -4.30
CA GLY A 324 17.45 13.20 -5.17
C GLY A 324 16.48 13.37 -6.35
N GLY A 325 16.34 12.33 -7.18
CA GLY A 325 15.41 12.35 -8.32
C GLY A 325 13.94 12.46 -7.90
N ASN A 326 13.54 11.72 -6.86
CA ASN A 326 12.16 11.73 -6.35
C ASN A 326 11.78 13.12 -5.76
N GLY A 327 12.68 13.74 -5.00
CA GLY A 327 12.51 15.08 -4.45
C GLY A 327 12.55 16.19 -5.50
N ALA A 328 13.26 15.99 -6.62
CA ALA A 328 13.22 16.87 -7.78
C ALA A 328 11.87 16.80 -8.51
N ILE A 329 11.31 15.60 -8.70
CA ILE A 329 9.97 15.38 -9.29
C ILE A 329 8.89 16.09 -8.44
N GLU A 330 8.95 15.95 -7.12
CA GLU A 330 8.07 16.69 -6.19
C GLU A 330 8.27 18.23 -6.29
N SER A 331 9.50 18.71 -6.44
CA SER A 331 9.79 20.14 -6.62
C SER A 331 9.24 20.71 -7.95
N CYS A 332 9.19 19.92 -9.02
CA CYS A 332 8.52 20.30 -10.26
C CYS A 332 6.99 20.37 -10.07
N ALA A 333 6.40 19.43 -9.32
CA ALA A 333 4.97 19.43 -9.06
C ALA A 333 4.51 20.68 -8.29
N GLU A 334 5.24 21.11 -7.25
CA GLU A 334 4.86 22.31 -6.50
C GLU A 334 5.03 23.61 -7.28
N LEU A 335 6.03 23.73 -8.17
CA LEU A 335 6.13 24.88 -9.07
C LEU A 335 4.89 24.99 -9.96
N VAL A 336 4.44 23.86 -10.53
CA VAL A 336 3.25 23.82 -11.38
C VAL A 336 1.97 24.09 -10.58
N ASN A 337 1.86 23.55 -9.37
CA ASN A 337 0.76 23.88 -8.45
C ASN A 337 0.68 25.40 -8.16
N ALA A 338 1.81 26.04 -7.82
CA ALA A 338 1.87 27.46 -7.53
C ALA A 338 1.49 28.33 -8.75
N ILE A 339 1.99 27.98 -9.95
CA ILE A 339 1.58 28.63 -11.21
C ILE A 339 0.06 28.50 -11.42
N LEU A 340 -0.52 27.32 -11.19
CA LEU A 340 -1.96 27.09 -11.36
C LEU A 340 -2.81 27.80 -10.30
N ARG A 341 -2.35 27.90 -9.06
CA ARG A 341 -3.01 28.69 -8.00
C ARG A 341 -2.98 30.19 -8.32
N LYS A 342 -1.87 30.73 -8.83
CA LYS A 342 -1.81 32.12 -9.34
C LYS A 342 -2.67 32.32 -10.60
N LYS A 343 -2.73 31.35 -11.53
CA LYS A 343 -3.66 31.36 -12.68
C LYS A 343 -5.12 31.46 -12.22
N LYS A 344 -5.50 30.68 -11.19
CA LYS A 344 -6.85 30.70 -10.60
C LYS A 344 -7.19 32.02 -9.92
N SER A 345 -6.30 32.57 -9.08
CA SER A 345 -6.55 33.84 -8.38
C SER A 345 -6.65 35.04 -9.33
N ARG A 346 -6.04 34.96 -10.52
CA ARG A 346 -6.16 35.93 -11.62
C ARG A 346 -7.27 35.62 -12.64
N GLY A 347 -8.30 34.85 -12.26
CA GLY A 347 -9.47 34.60 -13.10
C GLY A 347 -9.23 33.66 -14.29
N GLY A 348 -8.12 32.91 -14.32
CA GLY A 348 -7.83 31.87 -15.31
C GLY A 348 -6.74 32.22 -16.34
N THR A 349 -6.14 33.41 -16.28
CA THR A 349 -5.05 33.85 -17.18
C THR A 349 -3.68 33.84 -16.47
N LEU A 350 -2.62 33.63 -17.25
CA LEU A 350 -1.22 33.83 -16.85
C LEU A 350 -0.55 35.01 -17.59
N ASP A 351 -1.32 35.80 -18.32
CA ASP A 351 -0.81 36.93 -19.10
C ASP A 351 -0.45 38.10 -18.19
N ASN A 352 0.60 38.85 -18.59
CA ASN A 352 1.07 40.07 -17.91
C ASN A 352 1.32 39.90 -16.38
N LEU A 353 1.96 38.80 -15.97
CA LEU A 353 2.44 38.65 -14.59
C LEU A 353 3.55 39.66 -14.28
N ASN A 354 3.35 40.46 -13.24
CA ASN A 354 4.36 41.40 -12.76
C ASN A 354 5.47 40.66 -11.99
N ASP A 355 6.48 41.37 -11.49
CA ASP A 355 7.59 40.73 -10.76
C ASP A 355 7.15 40.14 -9.41
N GLU A 356 6.14 40.72 -8.77
CA GLU A 356 5.54 40.26 -7.51
C GLU A 356 4.78 38.94 -7.71
N ASP A 357 4.01 38.81 -8.78
CA ASP A 357 3.33 37.57 -9.17
C ASP A 357 4.29 36.39 -9.33
N ILE A 358 5.47 36.63 -9.89
CA ILE A 358 6.52 35.62 -10.06
C ILE A 358 7.21 35.31 -8.73
N VAL A 359 7.51 36.34 -7.92
CA VAL A 359 8.07 36.17 -6.58
C VAL A 359 7.12 35.40 -5.65
N ASP A 360 5.80 35.59 -5.75
CA ASP A 360 4.80 34.80 -5.03
C ASP A 360 4.87 33.32 -5.40
N ILE A 361 4.81 33.00 -6.71
CA ILE A 361 4.89 31.63 -7.23
C ILE A 361 6.16 30.95 -6.71
N PHE A 362 7.30 31.65 -6.77
CA PHE A 362 8.58 31.11 -6.33
C PHE A 362 8.70 30.99 -4.80
N THR A 363 8.13 31.93 -4.04
CA THR A 363 8.08 31.88 -2.57
C THR A 363 7.23 30.71 -2.09
N GLU A 364 6.10 30.45 -2.74
CA GLU A 364 5.22 29.31 -2.49
C GLU A 364 5.91 27.99 -2.87
N THR A 365 6.60 27.96 -4.02
CA THR A 365 7.39 26.81 -4.48
C THR A 365 8.53 26.47 -3.51
N GLN A 366 9.25 27.48 -2.99
CA GLN A 366 10.31 27.23 -2.00
C GLN A 366 9.69 26.80 -0.66
N SER A 367 8.72 27.53 -0.12
CA SER A 367 8.13 27.28 1.21
C SER A 367 7.44 25.91 1.34
N SER A 368 6.84 25.41 0.26
CA SER A 368 6.23 24.06 0.23
C SER A 368 7.26 22.92 0.19
N ARG A 369 8.51 23.21 -0.22
CA ARG A 369 9.55 22.21 -0.50
C ARG A 369 10.73 22.24 0.48
N HIS A 370 11.05 23.38 1.08
CA HIS A 370 12.32 23.61 1.79
C HIS A 370 12.49 22.70 3.02
N ASP A 371 11.57 22.74 3.99
CA ASP A 371 11.56 21.86 5.17
C ASP A 371 11.67 20.36 4.80
N ARG A 372 10.98 19.95 3.73
CA ARG A 372 10.98 18.56 3.26
C ARG A 372 12.31 18.20 2.61
N ALA A 373 12.91 19.10 1.84
CA ALA A 373 14.26 18.93 1.29
C ALA A 373 15.31 18.85 2.41
N GLU A 374 15.27 19.74 3.42
CA GLU A 374 16.19 19.70 4.56
C GLU A 374 16.06 18.37 5.33
N SER A 375 14.83 17.91 5.56
CA SER A 375 14.58 16.62 6.19
C SER A 375 15.14 15.46 5.35
N ILE A 376 14.93 15.47 4.03
CA ILE A 376 15.45 14.45 3.12
C ILE A 376 16.99 14.42 3.12
N VAL A 377 17.68 15.58 3.07
CA VAL A 377 19.14 15.66 3.12
C VAL A 377 19.66 15.17 4.48
N ARG A 378 19.10 15.68 5.58
CA ARG A 378 19.51 15.35 6.96
C ARG A 378 19.32 13.88 7.31
N GLU A 379 18.18 13.27 6.97
CA GLU A 379 17.95 11.86 7.27
C GLU A 379 18.71 10.93 6.30
N ALA A 380 19.08 11.39 5.09
CA ALA A 380 20.04 10.68 4.23
C ALA A 380 21.46 10.71 4.81
N HIS A 381 21.92 11.87 5.29
CA HIS A 381 23.21 12.01 5.97
C HIS A 381 23.32 11.12 7.21
N LYS A 382 22.35 11.21 8.13
CA LYS A 382 22.29 10.35 9.34
C LYS A 382 22.29 8.87 9.00
N ARG A 383 21.56 8.46 7.95
CA ARG A 383 21.50 7.06 7.52
C ARG A 383 22.85 6.58 6.98
N GLN A 384 23.53 7.40 6.18
CA GLN A 384 24.89 7.11 5.72
C GLN A 384 25.86 7.01 6.91
N ALA A 385 25.79 7.93 7.88
CA ALA A 385 26.64 7.91 9.07
C ALA A 385 26.46 6.64 9.94
N LEU A 386 25.22 6.16 10.07
CA LEU A 386 24.87 4.90 10.75
C LEU A 386 25.30 3.65 9.97
N ASP A 387 25.26 3.69 8.64
CA ASP A 387 25.67 2.56 7.80
C ASP A 387 27.21 2.48 7.63
N ALA A 388 27.91 3.61 7.77
CA ALA A 388 29.36 3.72 7.77
C ALA A 388 30.01 3.68 9.18
N PHE A 389 29.24 3.40 10.24
CA PHE A 389 29.68 3.36 11.65
C PHE A 389 30.51 4.59 12.07
N GLU A 390 30.03 5.80 11.79
CA GLU A 390 30.71 7.04 12.20
C GLU A 390 30.82 7.19 13.72
N ASP A 391 29.73 6.93 14.44
CA ASP A 391 29.79 6.56 15.85
C ASP A 391 29.67 5.02 15.95
N PRO A 392 30.74 4.30 16.33
CA PRO A 392 30.70 2.86 16.52
C PRO A 392 29.73 2.39 17.60
N ILE A 393 29.41 3.22 18.61
CA ILE A 393 28.53 2.84 19.74
C ILE A 393 27.07 2.89 19.29
N THR A 394 26.57 4.06 18.87
CA THR A 394 25.18 4.20 18.39
C THR A 394 24.92 3.29 17.19
N SER A 395 25.86 3.18 16.25
CA SER A 395 25.69 2.30 15.08
C SER A 395 25.67 0.83 15.47
N THR A 396 26.45 0.40 16.48
CA THR A 396 26.34 -0.97 17.02
C THR A 396 24.97 -1.21 17.66
N ILE A 397 24.49 -0.29 18.50
CA ILE A 397 23.21 -0.41 19.19
C ILE A 397 22.05 -0.47 18.17
N VAL A 398 22.03 0.47 17.21
CA VAL A 398 20.97 0.55 16.19
C VAL A 398 20.98 -0.67 15.27
N GLN A 399 22.14 -0.99 14.67
CA GLN A 399 22.23 -2.00 13.59
C GLN A 399 22.26 -3.45 14.11
N ARG A 400 22.76 -3.69 15.33
CA ARG A 400 22.94 -5.06 15.88
C ARG A 400 21.98 -5.42 17.01
N LEU A 401 21.39 -4.45 17.72
CA LEU A 401 20.43 -4.71 18.80
C LEU A 401 19.02 -4.29 18.38
N ILE A 402 18.80 -3.01 18.07
CA ILE A 402 17.45 -2.47 17.85
C ILE A 402 16.83 -3.00 16.56
N HIS A 403 17.50 -2.86 15.41
CA HIS A 403 16.92 -3.23 14.11
C HIS A 403 16.60 -4.75 13.99
N PRO A 404 17.43 -5.69 14.51
CA PRO A 404 17.05 -7.11 14.53
C PRO A 404 15.86 -7.42 15.44
N LEU A 405 15.72 -6.74 16.59
CA LEU A 405 14.61 -6.97 17.52
C LEU A 405 13.27 -6.46 16.99
N LEU A 406 13.21 -5.24 16.44
CA LEU A 406 11.96 -4.61 15.96
C LEU A 406 11.45 -5.16 14.62
N GLY A 407 12.23 -6.02 13.96
CA GLY A 407 11.82 -6.77 12.77
C GLY A 407 11.53 -5.92 11.52
N ASN A 408 11.01 -6.59 10.49
CA ASN A 408 10.79 -5.98 9.17
C ASN A 408 9.68 -4.93 9.15
N GLU A 409 8.71 -4.99 10.07
CA GLU A 409 7.61 -4.01 10.13
C GLU A 409 8.11 -2.61 10.49
N PHE A 410 9.06 -2.50 11.43
CA PHE A 410 9.71 -1.25 11.77
C PHE A 410 10.45 -0.65 10.56
N ALA A 411 11.23 -1.47 9.84
CA ALA A 411 11.99 -1.03 8.67
C ALA A 411 11.09 -0.52 7.54
N PHE A 412 9.97 -1.21 7.24
CA PHE A 412 9.01 -0.73 6.25
C PHE A 412 8.31 0.58 6.67
N ASN A 413 8.02 0.77 7.95
CA ASN A 413 7.38 2.02 8.43
C ASN A 413 8.37 3.20 8.43
N LEU A 414 9.65 2.96 8.77
CA LEU A 414 10.71 3.98 8.66
C LEU A 414 10.90 4.41 7.19
N MET A 415 10.89 3.45 6.26
CA MET A 415 10.95 3.72 4.82
C MET A 415 9.71 4.51 4.33
N GLY A 416 8.50 4.08 4.74
CA GLY A 416 7.24 4.73 4.35
C GLY A 416 7.07 6.16 4.86
N ARG A 417 7.67 6.53 6.01
CA ARG A 417 7.63 7.91 6.56
C ARG A 417 8.19 8.95 5.57
N GLY A 418 9.22 8.61 4.80
CA GLY A 418 9.73 9.50 3.75
C GLY A 418 8.75 9.73 2.59
N MET A 419 7.84 8.78 2.37
CA MET A 419 7.00 8.70 1.15
C MET A 419 5.59 9.27 1.34
N VAL A 420 4.98 9.09 2.52
CA VAL A 420 3.58 9.55 2.73
C VAL A 420 3.41 11.07 2.67
N GLY A 421 4.47 11.83 2.95
CA GLY A 421 4.51 13.29 2.80
C GLY A 421 4.80 13.79 1.38
N ALA A 422 4.54 12.99 0.34
CA ALA A 422 4.76 13.38 -1.06
C ALA A 422 3.83 14.50 -1.52
N SER A 423 4.39 15.45 -2.27
CA SER A 423 3.63 16.34 -3.14
C SER A 423 2.84 15.56 -4.20
N ARG A 424 1.84 16.20 -4.81
CA ARG A 424 1.20 15.76 -6.06
C ARG A 424 0.79 16.96 -6.90
N LEU A 425 0.42 16.73 -8.15
CA LEU A 425 -0.29 17.75 -8.93
C LEU A 425 -1.73 17.84 -8.42
N GLU A 426 -2.18 19.04 -8.05
CA GLU A 426 -3.50 19.23 -7.44
C GLU A 426 -4.63 19.11 -8.46
N ASP A 427 -4.44 19.70 -9.66
CA ASP A 427 -5.41 19.78 -10.75
C ASP A 427 -5.37 18.59 -11.73
N LEU A 428 -4.59 17.54 -11.44
CA LEU A 428 -4.72 16.25 -12.14
C LEU A 428 -5.32 15.19 -11.20
N PRO A 429 -6.19 14.29 -11.72
CA PRO A 429 -6.65 13.15 -10.95
C PRO A 429 -5.47 12.29 -10.52
N VAL A 430 -5.52 11.76 -9.30
CA VAL A 430 -4.60 10.70 -8.85
C VAL A 430 -5.20 9.37 -9.30
N PRO A 431 -4.51 8.57 -10.12
CA PRO A 431 -4.99 7.24 -10.50
C PRO A 431 -5.24 6.38 -9.26
N ASP A 432 -6.36 5.62 -9.23
CA ASP A 432 -6.58 4.75 -8.09
C ASP A 432 -5.67 3.51 -8.14
N ARG A 433 -4.96 3.30 -7.04
CA ARG A 433 -4.06 2.17 -6.82
C ARG A 433 -4.36 1.64 -5.42
N VAL A 434 -4.57 0.33 -5.29
CA VAL A 434 -4.94 -0.28 -4.01
C VAL A 434 -3.78 -0.14 -3.02
N ARG A 435 -3.97 0.66 -1.97
CA ARG A 435 -2.97 1.01 -0.96
C ARG A 435 -3.55 0.94 0.45
N ALA A 436 -2.77 0.43 1.40
CA ALA A 436 -3.17 0.29 2.81
C ALA A 436 -2.79 1.51 3.67
N VAL A 437 -1.88 2.36 3.19
CA VAL A 437 -1.42 3.59 3.86
C VAL A 437 -1.73 4.77 2.93
N PRO A 438 -2.59 5.73 3.35
CA PRO A 438 -2.87 6.93 2.58
C PRO A 438 -1.66 7.88 2.55
N PHE A 439 -1.60 8.75 1.55
CA PHE A 439 -0.70 9.91 1.57
C PHE A 439 -1.24 11.02 2.47
N ASN A 440 -0.40 11.96 2.91
CA ASN A 440 -0.76 12.99 3.88
C ASN A 440 -1.85 13.97 3.39
N ASP A 441 -2.04 14.09 2.08
CA ASP A 441 -3.12 14.87 1.43
C ASP A 441 -4.42 14.07 1.24
N GLU A 442 -4.40 12.76 1.51
CA GLU A 442 -5.56 11.85 1.47
C GLU A 442 -6.20 11.67 2.86
N LEU A 443 -5.65 12.32 3.88
CA LEU A 443 -6.06 12.20 5.28
C LEU A 443 -7.20 13.16 5.67
N PRO A 444 -8.11 12.76 6.59
CA PRO A 444 -9.17 13.64 7.12
C PRO A 444 -8.70 14.95 7.77
N ALA A 445 -7.42 15.07 8.14
CA ALA A 445 -6.77 16.33 8.46
C ALA A 445 -5.26 16.26 8.20
N LYS A 446 -4.62 17.41 7.97
CA LYS A 446 -3.15 17.50 7.91
C LYS A 446 -2.55 17.01 9.25
N PRO A 447 -1.51 16.14 9.23
CA PRO A 447 -0.75 15.76 10.42
C PRO A 447 -0.18 16.97 11.17
N LEU A 448 0.03 16.84 12.48
CA LEU A 448 0.63 17.88 13.31
C LEU A 448 2.17 17.81 13.28
N PRO A 449 2.89 18.94 13.49
CA PRO A 449 4.35 18.95 13.49
C PRO A 449 4.98 18.02 14.53
N ASP A 450 6.14 17.44 14.19
CA ASP A 450 6.87 16.52 15.07
C ASP A 450 7.30 17.16 16.39
N ALA A 451 7.64 18.46 16.39
CA ALA A 451 8.03 19.18 17.60
C ALA A 451 6.89 19.22 18.63
N LEU A 452 5.69 19.67 18.21
CA LEU A 452 4.49 19.66 19.05
C LEU A 452 4.13 18.24 19.49
N SER A 453 4.25 17.27 18.57
CA SER A 453 3.96 15.86 18.85
C SER A 453 4.90 15.27 19.90
N SER A 454 6.19 15.62 19.86
CA SER A 454 7.16 15.18 20.86
C SER A 454 6.90 15.82 22.23
N THR A 455 6.59 17.12 22.28
CA THR A 455 6.29 17.84 23.53
C THR A 455 5.06 17.26 24.24
N VAL A 456 3.96 17.00 23.52
CA VAL A 456 2.74 16.42 24.12
C VAL A 456 2.99 14.98 24.60
N ARG A 457 3.74 14.18 23.84
CA ARG A 457 4.16 12.83 24.28
C ARG A 457 4.98 12.86 25.57
N TRP A 458 5.96 13.75 25.69
CA TRP A 458 6.77 13.85 26.91
C TRP A 458 5.99 14.40 28.10
N ALA A 459 5.09 15.36 27.89
CA ALA A 459 4.16 15.83 28.92
C ALA A 459 3.22 14.70 29.41
N PHE A 460 2.75 13.86 28.50
CA PHE A 460 1.94 12.68 28.82
C PHE A 460 2.73 11.61 29.60
N ILE A 461 3.96 11.30 29.18
CA ILE A 461 4.83 10.38 29.92
C ILE A 461 5.12 10.93 31.34
N GLY A 462 5.33 12.24 31.47
CA GLY A 462 5.50 12.91 32.75
C GLY A 462 4.26 12.82 33.65
N SER A 463 3.05 12.99 33.11
CA SER A 463 1.81 12.88 33.91
C SER A 463 1.54 11.44 34.37
N MET A 464 1.82 10.44 33.53
CA MET A 464 1.76 9.03 33.93
C MET A 464 2.83 8.68 34.98
N GLY A 465 4.02 9.30 34.90
CA GLY A 465 5.05 9.22 35.96
C GLY A 465 4.59 9.81 37.29
N LEU A 466 3.82 10.91 37.27
CA LEU A 466 3.20 11.47 38.46
C LEU A 466 2.11 10.56 39.04
N VAL A 467 1.29 9.92 38.19
CA VAL A 467 0.32 8.89 38.66
C VAL A 467 1.07 7.74 39.35
N LEU A 468 2.15 7.22 38.77
CA LEU A 468 3.00 6.20 39.41
C LEU A 468 3.54 6.65 40.77
N PHE A 469 4.02 7.89 40.89
CA PHE A 469 4.51 8.44 42.16
C PHE A 469 3.42 8.55 43.23
N ILE A 470 2.20 9.01 42.86
CA ILE A 470 1.04 9.04 43.77
C ILE A 470 0.65 7.62 44.19
N THR A 471 0.63 6.69 43.24
CA THR A 471 0.35 5.26 43.47
C THR A 471 1.32 4.67 44.48
N GLU A 472 2.62 4.99 44.38
CA GLU A 472 3.65 4.52 45.31
C GLU A 472 3.47 5.06 46.75
N LYS A 473 2.89 6.25 46.92
CA LYS A 473 2.55 6.79 48.25
C LYS A 473 1.22 6.26 48.79
N ALA A 474 0.32 5.83 47.90
CA ALA A 474 -0.99 5.31 48.22
C ALA A 474 -1.03 3.78 48.47
N PHE A 475 -0.13 2.99 47.88
CA PHE A 475 -0.22 1.53 47.90
C PHE A 475 0.28 0.92 49.21
N ARG A 476 -0.60 0.94 50.22
CA ARG A 476 -0.33 0.49 51.59
C ARG A 476 -1.25 -0.66 51.95
N LEU A 477 -0.69 -1.86 52.06
CA LEU A 477 -1.38 -3.03 52.62
C LEU A 477 -0.82 -3.35 54.01
N PRO A 478 -1.66 -3.57 55.03
CA PRO A 478 -1.22 -3.91 56.38
C PRO A 478 -0.82 -5.39 56.47
N LEU A 479 0.20 -5.81 55.72
CA LEU A 479 0.56 -7.23 55.51
C LEU A 479 0.82 -8.03 56.80
N SER A 480 1.22 -7.39 57.89
CA SER A 480 1.39 -8.02 59.21
C SER A 480 0.08 -8.28 59.98
N ARG A 481 -1.04 -7.71 59.53
CA ARG A 481 -2.40 -7.89 60.08
C ARG A 481 -3.32 -8.64 59.10
N VAL A 482 -2.76 -9.18 58.02
CA VAL A 482 -3.44 -9.97 56.97
C VAL A 482 -2.94 -11.40 57.04
N GLY A 483 -3.84 -12.39 56.96
CA GLY A 483 -3.52 -13.82 57.09
C GLY A 483 -4.72 -14.70 57.48
N GLY A 484 -5.78 -14.11 58.03
CA GLY A 484 -7.06 -14.77 58.30
C GLY A 484 -8.04 -14.76 57.11
N TRP A 485 -9.19 -15.41 57.29
CA TRP A 485 -10.35 -15.26 56.43
C TRP A 485 -11.30 -14.24 57.06
N GLY A 486 -11.24 -13.00 56.57
CA GLY A 486 -11.75 -11.84 57.30
C GLY A 486 -11.01 -11.63 58.63
N GLU A 487 -11.66 -10.97 59.60
CA GLU A 487 -11.05 -10.65 60.89
C GLU A 487 -10.98 -11.85 61.87
N SER A 488 -11.69 -12.96 61.60
CA SER A 488 -11.88 -14.07 62.57
C SER A 488 -11.76 -15.50 62.03
N GLY A 489 -11.80 -15.72 60.71
CA GLY A 489 -11.71 -17.05 60.12
C GLY A 489 -10.28 -17.51 59.82
N SER A 490 -10.09 -18.79 59.51
CA SER A 490 -8.82 -19.37 59.07
C SER A 490 -8.82 -19.72 57.57
N ILE A 491 -7.64 -19.64 56.93
CA ILE A 491 -7.45 -20.06 55.54
C ILE A 491 -6.92 -21.49 55.50
N VAL A 492 -7.62 -22.36 54.76
CA VAL A 492 -7.41 -23.83 54.74
C VAL A 492 -6.80 -24.31 53.41
N ILE A 493 -6.29 -23.38 52.58
CA ILE A 493 -5.66 -23.68 51.29
C ILE A 493 -4.26 -24.29 51.52
N SER A 494 -4.02 -25.43 50.87
CA SER A 494 -2.83 -26.27 51.06
C SER A 494 -2.18 -26.74 49.75
N TRP A 495 -2.57 -26.17 48.60
CA TRP A 495 -2.19 -26.63 47.25
C TRP A 495 -0.69 -26.79 47.02
N LEU A 496 0.13 -25.96 47.68
CA LEU A 496 1.58 -25.91 47.52
C LEU A 496 2.32 -26.41 48.77
N GLY A 497 1.64 -27.13 49.67
CA GLY A 497 2.19 -27.62 50.92
C GLY A 497 2.69 -26.50 51.85
N LYS A 498 3.61 -26.83 52.77
CA LYS A 498 4.24 -25.86 53.68
C LYS A 498 5.39 -25.09 53.02
N THR A 499 5.10 -24.40 51.92
CA THR A 499 6.09 -23.61 51.15
C THR A 499 5.84 -22.09 51.27
N PRO A 500 6.87 -21.24 51.05
CA PRO A 500 6.68 -19.79 50.96
C PRO A 500 5.66 -19.37 49.89
N ALA A 501 5.55 -20.14 48.80
CA ALA A 501 4.55 -19.91 47.76
C ALA A 501 3.10 -20.15 48.26
N SER A 502 2.87 -21.13 49.15
CA SER A 502 1.56 -21.28 49.80
C SER A 502 1.29 -20.15 50.79
N GLY A 503 2.31 -19.64 51.48
CA GLY A 503 2.19 -18.45 52.33
C GLY A 503 1.76 -17.21 51.53
N PHE A 504 2.40 -16.98 50.38
CA PHE A 504 2.06 -15.88 49.47
C PHE A 504 0.65 -16.03 48.86
N LEU A 505 0.26 -17.24 48.43
CA LEU A 505 -1.10 -17.50 47.94
C LEU A 505 -2.17 -17.24 49.01
N ASN A 506 -1.94 -17.73 50.24
CA ASN A 506 -2.88 -17.55 51.34
C ASN A 506 -2.95 -16.08 51.79
N MET A 507 -1.83 -15.34 51.75
CA MET A 507 -1.81 -13.88 51.95
C MET A 507 -2.68 -13.16 50.91
N LEU A 508 -2.56 -13.47 49.62
CA LEU A 508 -3.39 -12.87 48.56
C LEU A 508 -4.89 -13.17 48.77
N VAL A 509 -5.24 -14.43 49.08
CA VAL A 509 -6.63 -14.81 49.39
C VAL A 509 -7.14 -14.07 50.63
N SER A 510 -6.31 -13.86 51.64
CA SER A 510 -6.65 -13.09 52.83
C SER A 510 -6.99 -11.64 52.49
N VAL A 511 -6.17 -10.94 51.68
CA VAL A 511 -6.44 -9.56 51.24
C VAL A 511 -7.84 -9.45 50.61
N PHE A 512 -8.20 -10.35 49.69
CA PHE A 512 -9.53 -10.31 49.07
C PHE A 512 -10.67 -10.70 50.02
N SER A 513 -10.41 -11.47 51.08
CA SER A 513 -11.46 -11.90 52.01
C SER A 513 -12.05 -10.77 52.85
N PHE A 514 -11.27 -9.74 53.25
CA PHE A 514 -11.79 -8.66 54.10
C PHE A 514 -12.93 -7.88 53.42
N PRO A 515 -12.79 -7.28 52.22
CA PRO A 515 -13.88 -6.52 51.59
C PRO A 515 -15.10 -7.37 51.20
N ILE A 516 -14.94 -8.68 51.03
CA ILE A 516 -16.04 -9.61 50.70
C ILE A 516 -16.92 -9.89 51.92
N LEU A 517 -16.30 -10.00 53.09
CA LEU A 517 -16.93 -10.40 54.34
C LEU A 517 -17.36 -9.21 55.20
N ASP A 518 -16.94 -7.99 54.84
CA ASP A 518 -17.29 -6.75 55.55
C ASP A 518 -18.81 -6.57 55.72
N GLU A 519 -19.22 -6.11 56.89
CA GLU A 519 -20.60 -5.76 57.22
C GLU A 519 -21.07 -4.53 56.41
N ASP A 520 -20.16 -3.61 56.08
CA ASP A 520 -20.43 -2.52 55.13
C ASP A 520 -20.39 -3.07 53.68
N PRO A 521 -21.55 -3.15 52.98
CA PRO A 521 -21.59 -3.66 51.61
C PRO A 521 -20.84 -2.77 50.61
N SER A 522 -20.43 -1.55 50.97
CA SER A 522 -19.72 -0.62 50.10
C SER A 522 -18.40 -1.19 49.55
N ALA A 523 -17.60 -1.84 50.40
CA ALA A 523 -16.30 -2.40 50.00
C ALA A 523 -16.46 -3.59 49.03
N ARG A 524 -17.47 -4.43 49.30
CA ARG A 524 -17.88 -5.56 48.46
C ARG A 524 -18.42 -5.10 47.11
N LEU A 525 -19.25 -4.04 47.10
CA LEU A 525 -19.82 -3.46 45.90
C LEU A 525 -18.77 -2.75 45.04
N HIS A 526 -17.77 -2.10 45.67
CA HIS A 526 -16.60 -1.56 44.97
C HIS A 526 -15.87 -2.64 44.18
N LEU A 527 -15.50 -3.76 44.82
CA LEU A 527 -14.87 -4.89 44.12
C LEU A 527 -15.77 -5.49 43.03
N LEU A 528 -17.07 -5.63 43.28
CA LEU A 528 -18.02 -6.20 42.32
C LEU A 528 -18.14 -5.35 41.04
N ASN A 529 -18.03 -4.02 41.14
CA ASN A 529 -17.91 -3.14 39.98
C ASN A 529 -16.50 -3.21 39.37
N PHE A 530 -15.46 -3.05 40.20
CA PHE A 530 -14.08 -2.84 39.78
C PHE A 530 -13.46 -4.03 39.06
N LEU A 531 -13.54 -5.26 39.62
CA LEU A 531 -12.84 -6.42 39.06
C LEU A 531 -13.32 -6.75 37.63
N PRO A 532 -14.62 -6.68 37.29
CA PRO A 532 -15.07 -6.80 35.90
C PRO A 532 -14.54 -5.72 34.95
N GLN A 533 -14.27 -4.48 35.39
CA GLN A 533 -13.64 -3.45 34.53
C GLN A 533 -12.20 -3.80 34.10
N LEU A 534 -11.59 -4.84 34.69
CA LEU A 534 -10.29 -5.36 34.26
C LEU A 534 -10.38 -6.21 32.98
N ILE A 535 -11.57 -6.55 32.50
CA ILE A 535 -11.75 -7.24 31.21
C ILE A 535 -11.10 -6.45 30.06
N SER A 536 -11.22 -5.13 30.03
CA SER A 536 -10.62 -4.28 29.00
C SER A 536 -9.08 -4.24 29.00
N PRO A 537 -8.35 -3.95 30.09
CA PRO A 537 -6.89 -4.05 30.09
C PRO A 537 -6.41 -5.47 29.75
N LEU A 538 -7.05 -6.53 30.26
CA LEU A 538 -6.68 -7.91 29.90
C LEU A 538 -6.80 -8.15 28.39
N LEU A 539 -7.95 -7.78 27.80
CA LEU A 539 -8.20 -7.88 26.37
C LEU A 539 -7.22 -7.04 25.54
N ILE A 540 -7.02 -5.77 25.93
CA ILE A 540 -6.26 -4.79 25.15
C ILE A 540 -4.75 -5.04 25.26
N TYR A 541 -4.22 -5.36 26.43
CA TYR A 541 -2.81 -5.74 26.57
C TYR A 541 -2.51 -7.01 25.75
N THR A 542 -3.41 -8.00 25.76
CA THR A 542 -3.31 -9.18 24.89
C THR A 542 -3.29 -8.80 23.41
N ILE A 543 -4.20 -7.91 22.96
CA ILE A 543 -4.27 -7.43 21.57
C ILE A 543 -2.99 -6.69 21.15
N GLU A 544 -2.56 -5.71 21.94
CA GLU A 544 -1.33 -4.94 21.69
C GLU A 544 -0.10 -5.88 21.70
N GLY A 545 -0.11 -6.94 22.52
CA GLY A 545 0.94 -7.97 22.57
C GLY A 545 1.08 -8.82 21.31
N TYR A 546 0.02 -8.95 20.51
CA TYR A 546 0.03 -9.70 19.25
C TYR A 546 0.02 -8.80 17.99
N ARG A 547 0.13 -7.48 18.12
CA ARG A 547 0.28 -6.58 16.96
C ARG A 547 1.64 -6.73 16.29
N LEU A 548 1.65 -6.82 14.96
CA LEU A 548 2.88 -6.92 14.16
C LEU A 548 3.83 -5.73 14.37
N GLY A 549 3.28 -4.53 14.58
CA GLY A 549 4.06 -3.30 14.77
C GLY A 549 4.63 -3.10 16.17
N ASN A 550 4.22 -3.90 17.16
CA ASN A 550 4.72 -3.86 18.53
C ASN A 550 5.83 -4.92 18.78
N GLN A 551 6.14 -5.76 17.78
CA GLN A 551 7.13 -6.84 17.89
C GLN A 551 8.52 -6.31 18.30
N GLY A 552 9.20 -7.07 19.17
CA GLY A 552 10.50 -6.68 19.74
C GLY A 552 10.46 -5.63 20.86
N SER A 553 9.29 -5.03 21.15
CA SER A 553 9.11 -4.10 22.27
C SER A 553 8.57 -4.81 23.53
N LEU A 554 8.60 -4.10 24.67
CA LEU A 554 7.98 -4.58 25.91
C LEU A 554 6.47 -4.82 25.77
N LEU A 555 5.79 -4.11 24.86
CA LEU A 555 4.35 -4.31 24.61
C LEU A 555 4.04 -5.72 24.07
N ALA A 556 4.99 -6.36 23.38
CA ALA A 556 4.86 -7.74 22.88
C ALA A 556 4.86 -8.82 23.99
N LEU A 557 4.95 -8.43 25.26
CA LEU A 557 4.96 -9.32 26.42
C LEU A 557 3.67 -9.12 27.26
N PRO A 558 2.48 -9.47 26.77
CA PRO A 558 1.23 -9.18 27.47
C PRO A 558 1.15 -9.84 28.85
N SER A 559 1.76 -11.02 29.00
CA SER A 559 1.89 -11.72 30.29
C SER A 559 2.66 -10.92 31.36
N LEU A 560 3.57 -10.02 30.98
CA LEU A 560 4.27 -9.13 31.92
C LEU A 560 3.27 -8.17 32.58
N PHE A 561 2.37 -7.58 31.79
CA PHE A 561 1.35 -6.66 32.29
C PHE A 561 0.28 -7.38 33.09
N THR A 562 -0.19 -8.55 32.65
CA THR A 562 -1.25 -9.29 33.35
C THR A 562 -0.76 -10.04 34.60
N ALA A 563 0.50 -10.46 34.66
CA ALA A 563 1.09 -10.97 35.91
C ALA A 563 1.43 -9.81 36.87
N GLY A 564 1.95 -8.70 36.35
CA GLY A 564 2.16 -7.47 37.12
C GLY A 564 0.86 -6.95 37.74
N MET A 565 -0.26 -7.00 37.03
CA MET A 565 -1.59 -6.63 37.52
C MET A 565 -1.93 -7.33 38.84
N GLN A 566 -1.63 -8.64 38.96
CA GLN A 566 -1.91 -9.42 40.17
C GLN A 566 -0.96 -9.09 41.33
N VAL A 567 0.33 -8.88 41.04
CA VAL A 567 1.39 -8.78 42.06
C VAL A 567 1.64 -7.33 42.51
N GLN A 568 1.34 -6.35 41.66
CA GLN A 568 1.63 -4.93 41.87
C GLN A 568 0.39 -4.03 41.84
N GLY A 569 -0.81 -4.60 41.64
CA GLY A 569 -2.04 -3.85 41.39
C GLY A 569 -2.10 -3.26 39.98
N ILE A 570 -3.31 -3.03 39.48
CA ILE A 570 -3.50 -2.40 38.17
C ILE A 570 -3.22 -0.90 38.20
N GLY A 571 -3.30 -0.25 39.36
CA GLY A 571 -2.96 1.15 39.57
C GLY A 571 -1.50 1.48 39.24
N ARG A 572 -0.57 0.54 39.51
CA ARG A 572 0.82 0.64 39.01
C ARG A 572 0.92 0.27 37.53
N MET A 573 0.28 -0.82 37.09
CA MET A 573 0.49 -1.35 35.74
C MET A 573 -0.18 -0.55 34.61
N ALA A 574 -1.30 0.13 34.88
CA ALA A 574 -2.02 0.94 33.90
C ALA A 574 -1.23 2.16 33.38
N PRO A 575 -0.75 3.09 34.23
CA PRO A 575 0.11 4.19 33.78
C PRO A 575 1.46 3.69 33.22
N LEU A 576 2.01 2.57 33.73
CA LEU A 576 3.23 1.97 33.19
C LEU A 576 3.04 1.45 31.76
N HIS A 577 1.94 0.73 31.49
CA HIS A 577 1.58 0.34 30.12
C HIS A 577 1.31 1.58 29.24
N ALA A 578 0.68 2.62 29.78
CA ALA A 578 0.42 3.85 29.03
C ALA A 578 1.71 4.57 28.61
N ILE A 579 2.73 4.62 29.48
CA ILE A 579 4.08 5.11 29.15
C ILE A 579 4.70 4.26 28.04
N PHE A 580 4.72 2.93 28.17
CA PHE A 580 5.28 2.07 27.13
C PHE A 580 4.50 2.14 25.81
N SER A 581 3.19 2.37 25.85
CA SER A 581 2.36 2.60 24.66
C SER A 581 2.70 3.92 23.96
N ALA A 582 3.12 4.95 24.69
CA ALA A 582 3.55 6.24 24.12
C ALA A 582 4.99 6.20 23.56
N ILE A 583 5.84 5.30 24.07
CA ILE A 583 7.24 5.15 23.64
C ILE A 583 7.38 4.13 22.48
N PHE A 584 6.67 3.00 22.56
CA PHE A 584 6.85 1.84 21.67
C PHE A 584 5.62 1.46 20.84
N GLY A 585 4.45 2.07 21.10
CA GLY A 585 3.19 1.68 20.44
C GLY A 585 3.19 1.94 18.94
N THR A 586 2.65 1.01 18.16
CA THR A 586 2.66 1.14 16.70
C THR A 586 1.68 2.19 16.18
N GLU A 587 2.26 3.18 15.49
CA GLU A 587 1.54 4.29 14.85
C GLU A 587 0.96 3.92 13.46
N SER A 588 1.15 2.67 12.99
CA SER A 588 0.97 2.33 11.56
C SER A 588 -0.22 1.40 11.26
N ILE A 589 -0.95 1.72 10.18
CA ILE A 589 -2.10 0.92 9.69
C ILE A 589 -1.76 -0.56 9.42
N PRO A 590 -0.56 -0.91 8.89
CA PRO A 590 -0.15 -2.30 8.70
C PRO A 590 0.37 -2.97 9.99
N GLY A 591 1.08 -2.23 10.85
CA GLY A 591 1.57 -2.71 12.15
C GLY A 591 0.44 -3.00 13.15
N ARG A 592 -0.68 -2.26 13.02
CA ARG A 592 -1.93 -2.45 13.77
C ARG A 592 -2.54 -3.85 13.60
N ALA A 593 -2.22 -4.61 12.55
CA ALA A 593 -2.81 -5.92 12.31
C ALA A 593 -2.41 -6.99 13.36
N VAL A 594 -3.36 -7.86 13.69
CA VAL A 594 -3.23 -8.99 14.65
C VAL A 594 -3.53 -10.32 13.92
N PRO A 595 -2.89 -11.46 14.26
CA PRO A 595 -3.23 -12.76 13.69
C PRO A 595 -4.71 -13.12 13.90
N LYS A 596 -5.42 -13.54 12.84
CA LYS A 596 -6.88 -13.82 12.90
C LYS A 596 -7.21 -14.87 13.97
N GLU A 597 -6.39 -15.90 14.10
CA GLU A 597 -6.54 -16.98 15.07
C GLU A 597 -6.43 -16.49 16.52
N VAL A 598 -5.61 -15.46 16.78
CA VAL A 598 -5.56 -14.76 18.07
C VAL A 598 -6.85 -13.97 18.28
N ALA A 599 -7.24 -13.12 17.32
CA ALA A 599 -8.46 -12.31 17.42
C ALA A 599 -9.74 -13.14 17.61
N MET A 600 -9.80 -14.37 17.07
CA MET A 600 -10.89 -15.32 17.30
C MET A 600 -10.85 -16.00 18.68
N SER A 601 -9.69 -16.04 19.33
CA SER A 601 -9.50 -16.70 20.64
C SER A 601 -9.82 -15.82 21.84
N LEU A 602 -9.87 -14.50 21.65
CA LEU A 602 -9.99 -13.53 22.76
C LEU A 602 -11.25 -13.71 23.59
N VAL A 603 -12.43 -13.86 22.96
CA VAL A 603 -13.69 -14.05 23.69
C VAL A 603 -13.65 -15.30 24.58
N PRO A 604 -13.45 -16.54 24.08
CA PRO A 604 -13.40 -17.71 24.95
C PRO A 604 -12.26 -17.67 25.97
N ALA A 605 -11.11 -17.06 25.66
CA ALA A 605 -10.00 -16.91 26.60
C ALA A 605 -10.34 -15.95 27.76
N VAL A 606 -11.02 -14.84 27.49
CA VAL A 606 -11.52 -13.91 28.54
C VAL A 606 -12.65 -14.54 29.33
N THR A 607 -13.61 -15.22 28.67
CA THR A 607 -14.74 -15.88 29.35
C THR A 607 -14.27 -16.94 30.34
N LEU A 608 -13.44 -17.88 29.89
CA LEU A 608 -12.95 -19.00 30.69
C LEU A 608 -11.81 -18.58 31.64
N GLY A 609 -10.94 -17.67 31.21
CA GLY A 609 -9.76 -17.26 31.95
C GLY A 609 -10.00 -16.20 33.03
N PHE A 610 -11.05 -15.38 32.90
CA PHE A 610 -11.30 -14.28 33.85
C PHE A 610 -12.77 -14.13 34.27
N VAL A 611 -13.73 -14.16 33.34
CA VAL A 611 -15.14 -13.86 33.69
C VAL A 611 -15.75 -14.97 34.56
N LEU A 612 -15.62 -16.24 34.19
CA LEU A 612 -16.12 -17.35 35.01
C LEU A 612 -15.40 -17.43 36.37
N PRO A 613 -14.05 -17.35 36.47
CA PRO A 613 -13.37 -17.22 37.77
C PRO A 613 -13.90 -16.06 38.62
N THR A 614 -14.19 -14.89 38.03
CA THR A 614 -14.71 -13.72 38.77
C THR A 614 -16.14 -13.95 39.26
N ILE A 615 -16.99 -14.64 38.49
CA ILE A 615 -18.33 -15.06 38.95
C ILE A 615 -18.22 -16.04 40.12
N MET A 616 -17.31 -17.02 40.07
CA MET A 616 -17.10 -17.99 41.15
C MET A 616 -16.51 -17.34 42.42
N PHE A 617 -15.61 -16.36 42.27
CA PHE A 617 -15.07 -15.55 43.35
C PHE A 617 -16.18 -14.83 44.15
N PHE A 618 -17.17 -14.24 43.45
CA PHE A 618 -18.32 -13.57 44.06
C PHE A 618 -19.50 -14.50 44.41
N SER A 619 -19.38 -15.81 44.22
CA SER A 619 -20.43 -16.79 44.52
C SER A 619 -20.20 -17.41 45.91
N PRO A 620 -20.85 -16.91 46.99
CA PRO A 620 -20.73 -17.53 48.30
C PRO A 620 -21.33 -18.95 48.27
N THR A 621 -20.62 -19.90 48.88
CA THR A 621 -21.10 -21.28 49.03
C THR A 621 -21.06 -21.70 50.49
N ALA A 622 -21.97 -22.59 50.89
CA ALA A 622 -22.00 -23.15 52.25
C ALA A 622 -20.74 -23.97 52.60
N ASN A 623 -19.92 -24.34 51.61
CA ASN A 623 -18.63 -24.98 51.79
C ASN A 623 -17.53 -23.91 51.79
N LEU A 624 -17.17 -23.41 52.99
CA LEU A 624 -16.14 -22.39 53.17
C LEU A 624 -14.80 -22.75 52.48
N PRO A 625 -14.24 -23.98 52.64
CA PRO A 625 -13.09 -24.41 51.85
C PRO A 625 -13.29 -24.28 50.34
N ALA A 626 -14.44 -24.65 49.78
CA ALA A 626 -14.69 -24.50 48.34
C ALA A 626 -14.67 -23.02 47.89
N TRP A 627 -15.22 -22.10 48.68
CA TRP A 627 -15.17 -20.68 48.37
C TRP A 627 -13.74 -20.11 48.45
N GLN A 628 -12.96 -20.51 49.46
CA GLN A 628 -11.53 -20.19 49.54
C GLN A 628 -10.75 -20.68 48.32
N ASN A 629 -11.04 -21.90 47.84
CA ASN A 629 -10.43 -22.47 46.62
C ASN A 629 -10.80 -21.66 45.36
N TRP A 630 -12.00 -21.07 45.25
CA TRP A 630 -12.35 -20.18 44.13
C TRP A 630 -11.55 -18.87 44.16
N ILE A 631 -11.39 -18.24 45.33
CA ILE A 631 -10.57 -17.02 45.45
C ILE A 631 -9.09 -17.33 45.19
N ALA A 632 -8.60 -18.51 45.59
CA ALA A 632 -7.26 -18.98 45.24
C ALA A 632 -7.06 -19.19 43.74
N LEU A 633 -8.04 -19.79 43.05
CA LEU A 633 -8.01 -19.98 41.60
C LEU A 633 -8.02 -18.64 40.85
N TRP A 634 -8.81 -17.67 41.34
CA TRP A 634 -8.87 -16.33 40.77
C TRP A 634 -7.52 -15.60 40.78
N GLN A 635 -6.61 -15.90 41.71
CA GLN A 635 -5.26 -15.30 41.73
C GLN A 635 -4.44 -15.60 40.46
N PHE A 636 -4.84 -16.59 39.66
CA PHE A 636 -4.19 -16.94 38.39
C PHE A 636 -4.95 -16.42 37.15
N ALA A 637 -6.12 -15.78 37.33
CA ALA A 637 -7.03 -15.44 36.25
C ALA A 637 -6.47 -14.40 35.25
N PRO A 638 -5.87 -13.27 35.67
CA PRO A 638 -5.25 -12.31 34.74
C PRO A 638 -4.22 -12.90 33.76
N PRO A 639 -3.16 -13.65 34.17
CA PRO A 639 -2.25 -14.28 33.22
C PRO A 639 -2.87 -15.48 32.47
N LEU A 640 -3.88 -16.15 33.02
CA LEU A 640 -4.55 -17.28 32.35
C LEU A 640 -5.22 -16.87 31.03
N VAL A 641 -5.74 -15.63 30.90
CA VAL A 641 -6.28 -15.11 29.63
C VAL A 641 -5.24 -15.15 28.51
N ASN A 642 -3.98 -14.80 28.80
CA ASN A 642 -2.89 -14.86 27.83
C ASN A 642 -2.53 -16.31 27.44
N VAL A 643 -2.49 -17.21 28.43
CA VAL A 643 -2.22 -18.65 28.21
C VAL A 643 -3.32 -19.28 27.35
N LEU A 644 -4.59 -19.05 27.68
CA LEU A 644 -5.72 -19.56 26.90
C LEU A 644 -5.76 -18.97 25.48
N THR A 645 -5.45 -17.68 25.31
CA THR A 645 -5.35 -17.05 23.98
C THR A 645 -4.24 -17.72 23.13
N ALA A 646 -3.09 -18.02 23.72
CA ALA A 646 -2.01 -18.74 23.04
C ALA A 646 -2.43 -20.18 22.67
N VAL A 647 -3.04 -20.92 23.60
CA VAL A 647 -3.49 -22.30 23.38
C VAL A 647 -4.59 -22.37 22.31
N PHE A 648 -5.65 -21.57 22.41
CA PHE A 648 -6.75 -21.58 21.44
C PHE A 648 -6.29 -21.12 20.06
N SER A 649 -5.44 -20.10 19.96
CA SER A 649 -4.93 -19.64 18.67
C SER A 649 -3.97 -20.64 18.02
N ALA A 650 -3.19 -21.39 18.81
CA ALA A 650 -2.38 -22.50 18.32
C ALA A 650 -3.25 -23.69 17.82
N VAL A 651 -4.32 -24.03 18.55
CA VAL A 651 -5.30 -25.06 18.14
C VAL A 651 -6.01 -24.66 16.85
N LEU A 652 -6.53 -23.43 16.74
CA LEU A 652 -7.15 -22.90 15.53
C LEU A 652 -6.18 -22.90 14.34
N ARG A 653 -4.92 -22.48 14.55
CA ARG A 653 -3.88 -22.51 13.52
C ARG A 653 -3.59 -23.94 13.05
N ARG A 654 -3.42 -24.90 13.97
CA ARG A 654 -3.17 -26.31 13.66
C ARG A 654 -4.35 -26.98 12.96
N TRP A 655 -5.58 -26.65 13.36
CA TRP A 655 -6.79 -27.09 12.66
C TRP A 655 -6.85 -26.52 11.24
N ARG A 656 -6.56 -25.22 11.07
CA ARG A 656 -6.57 -24.56 9.76
C ARG A 656 -5.53 -25.13 8.79
N HIS A 657 -4.28 -25.36 9.23
CA HIS A 657 -3.24 -25.96 8.39
C HIS A 657 -3.58 -27.39 7.92
N ARG A 658 -4.41 -28.14 8.65
CA ARG A 658 -4.90 -29.47 8.19
C ARG A 658 -5.92 -29.37 7.04
N HIS A 659 -6.47 -28.19 6.77
CA HIS A 659 -7.55 -27.95 5.81
C HIS A 659 -7.24 -26.80 4.85
N SER A 660 -5.96 -26.53 4.55
CA SER A 660 -5.54 -25.45 3.64
C SER A 660 -4.24 -25.84 2.93
N SER A 661 -4.11 -25.47 1.64
CA SER A 661 -2.87 -25.65 0.88
C SER A 661 -1.73 -24.77 1.44
N PRO A 662 -0.46 -25.22 1.38
CA PRO A 662 0.68 -24.51 1.95
C PRO A 662 1.20 -23.40 1.02
N GLU A 663 0.40 -22.34 0.82
CA GLU A 663 0.86 -21.11 0.16
C GLU A 663 1.25 -20.05 1.21
N GLU A 664 2.42 -20.24 1.82
CA GLU A 664 2.98 -19.34 2.82
C GLU A 664 3.20 -17.92 2.28
N HIS A 665 3.56 -17.80 0.99
CA HIS A 665 3.73 -16.52 0.30
C HIS A 665 2.49 -15.63 0.39
N GLU A 666 1.29 -16.24 0.32
CA GLU A 666 0.04 -15.50 0.38
C GLU A 666 -0.46 -15.33 1.83
N ALA A 667 0.21 -15.92 2.82
CA ALA A 667 -0.11 -15.74 4.24
C ALA A 667 0.32 -14.34 4.73
N GLU A 668 1.48 -13.85 4.32
CA GLU A 668 2.03 -12.58 4.81
C GLU A 668 1.22 -11.35 4.35
N PHE A 669 0.60 -11.39 3.16
CA PHE A 669 -0.16 -10.25 2.63
C PHE A 669 -1.60 -10.16 3.15
N LYS A 670 -2.13 -11.23 3.76
CA LYS A 670 -3.48 -11.26 4.36
C LYS A 670 -3.67 -10.25 5.51
N ARG A 671 -2.57 -9.66 6.04
CA ARG A 671 -2.59 -8.55 6.99
C ARG A 671 -3.13 -7.23 6.42
N TYR A 672 -3.00 -7.02 5.11
CA TYR A 672 -3.54 -5.82 4.44
C TYR A 672 -5.07 -5.92 4.22
N GLU A 673 -5.63 -7.14 4.25
CA GLU A 673 -7.06 -7.42 4.04
C GLU A 673 -7.93 -7.23 5.30
N LYS A 674 -7.36 -6.83 6.45
CA LYS A 674 -8.12 -6.50 7.68
C LYS A 674 -9.02 -7.64 8.21
N ARG A 675 -8.67 -8.91 7.91
CA ARG A 675 -9.42 -10.14 8.27
C ARG A 675 -9.54 -10.37 9.79
N ASP A 676 -8.80 -9.60 10.58
CA ASP A 676 -8.79 -9.55 12.04
C ASP A 676 -9.94 -8.70 12.62
N VAL A 677 -10.24 -7.56 11.99
CA VAL A 677 -11.19 -6.54 12.50
C VAL A 677 -12.56 -7.13 12.90
N PRO A 678 -13.24 -7.98 12.10
CA PRO A 678 -14.55 -8.54 12.49
C PRO A 678 -14.53 -9.49 13.69
N SER A 679 -13.34 -9.94 14.12
CA SER A 679 -13.18 -10.73 15.36
C SER A 679 -12.81 -9.84 16.54
N LEU A 680 -11.98 -8.82 16.32
CA LEU A 680 -11.69 -7.78 17.31
C LEU A 680 -12.96 -7.02 17.72
N GLN A 681 -13.80 -6.59 16.77
CA GLN A 681 -15.09 -5.93 17.06
C GLN A 681 -16.01 -6.79 17.95
N ARG A 682 -16.06 -8.10 17.72
CA ARG A 682 -16.84 -9.03 18.57
C ARG A 682 -16.25 -9.14 19.99
N ALA A 683 -14.93 -9.10 20.13
CA ALA A 683 -14.26 -9.11 21.42
C ALA A 683 -14.49 -7.82 22.22
N TYR A 684 -14.40 -6.64 21.57
CA TYR A 684 -14.71 -5.37 22.23
C TYR A 684 -16.19 -5.23 22.57
N MET A 685 -17.11 -5.66 21.71
CA MET A 685 -18.54 -5.62 21.99
C MET A 685 -18.92 -6.56 23.15
N TYR A 686 -18.31 -7.75 23.22
CA TYR A 686 -18.44 -8.65 24.37
C TYR A 686 -17.93 -7.99 25.66
N ALA A 687 -16.73 -7.40 25.63
CA ALA A 687 -16.15 -6.69 26.76
C ALA A 687 -17.02 -5.50 27.21
N PHE A 688 -17.51 -4.70 26.27
CA PHE A 688 -18.43 -3.58 26.54
C PHE A 688 -19.71 -4.07 27.22
N ALA A 689 -20.37 -5.10 26.68
CA ALA A 689 -21.64 -5.60 27.21
C ALA A 689 -21.52 -6.10 28.66
N VAL A 690 -20.48 -6.89 28.97
CA VAL A 690 -20.25 -7.40 30.33
C VAL A 690 -19.92 -6.26 31.30
N GLN A 691 -18.98 -5.37 30.95
CA GLN A 691 -18.51 -4.31 31.84
C GLN A 691 -19.56 -3.22 32.10
N SER A 692 -20.34 -2.85 31.09
CA SER A 692 -21.40 -1.84 31.23
C SER A 692 -22.60 -2.37 32.00
N THR A 693 -22.97 -3.64 31.82
CA THR A 693 -24.04 -4.28 32.58
C THR A 693 -23.70 -4.33 34.07
N VAL A 694 -22.47 -4.74 34.42
CA VAL A 694 -21.99 -4.71 35.83
C VAL A 694 -21.94 -3.29 36.37
N HIS A 695 -21.40 -2.33 35.63
CA HIS A 695 -21.30 -0.94 36.09
C HIS A 695 -22.67 -0.35 36.37
N ILE A 696 -23.60 -0.42 35.41
CA ILE A 696 -24.95 0.13 35.54
C ILE A 696 -25.72 -0.57 36.67
N ALA A 697 -25.61 -1.91 36.79
CA ALA A 697 -26.27 -2.63 37.88
C ALA A 697 -25.73 -2.28 39.27
N THR A 698 -24.40 -2.14 39.41
CA THR A 698 -23.77 -1.77 40.70
C THR A 698 -24.01 -0.31 41.08
N MET A 699 -24.02 0.63 40.11
CA MET A 699 -24.42 2.02 40.34
C MET A 699 -25.91 2.13 40.72
N ALA A 700 -26.80 1.42 40.03
CA ALA A 700 -28.23 1.43 40.35
C ALA A 700 -28.52 0.80 41.73
N TYR A 701 -27.83 -0.28 42.09
CA TYR A 701 -27.91 -0.86 43.43
C TYR A 701 -27.39 0.12 44.50
N ALA A 702 -26.23 0.74 44.29
CA ALA A 702 -25.70 1.75 45.22
C ALA A 702 -26.68 2.94 45.41
N TRP A 703 -27.28 3.43 44.33
CA TRP A 703 -28.23 4.54 44.35
C TRP A 703 -29.55 4.21 45.08
N THR A 704 -29.95 2.94 45.11
CA THR A 704 -31.22 2.50 45.71
C THR A 704 -31.07 1.91 47.12
N HIS A 705 -29.85 1.67 47.58
CA HIS A 705 -29.58 1.02 48.86
C HIS A 705 -29.35 2.05 49.98
N PRO A 706 -30.18 2.10 51.05
CA PRO A 706 -30.18 3.20 52.02
C PRO A 706 -28.91 3.35 52.86
N GLY A 707 -28.07 2.31 52.92
CA GLY A 707 -26.80 2.32 53.66
C GLY A 707 -25.53 2.60 52.82
N ILE A 708 -25.63 2.78 51.50
CA ILE A 708 -24.44 2.93 50.62
C ILE A 708 -24.33 4.36 50.09
N SER A 709 -23.17 4.98 50.29
CA SER A 709 -22.79 6.22 49.61
C SER A 709 -21.86 5.88 48.44
N ILE A 710 -22.24 6.28 47.21
CA ILE A 710 -21.40 6.12 46.01
C ILE A 710 -20.06 6.86 46.19
N VAL A 711 -20.08 8.03 46.83
CA VAL A 711 -18.85 8.79 47.11
C VAL A 711 -17.94 8.01 48.06
N LYS A 712 -18.49 7.50 49.18
CA LYS A 712 -17.75 6.68 50.16
C LYS A 712 -17.18 5.41 49.52
N ALA A 713 -17.97 4.72 48.71
CA ALA A 713 -17.59 3.45 48.11
C ALA A 713 -16.49 3.58 47.05
N PHE A 714 -16.49 4.65 46.23
CA PHE A 714 -15.64 4.75 45.03
C PHE A 714 -14.62 5.90 45.02
N PHE A 715 -14.80 6.97 45.82
CA PHE A 715 -14.06 8.22 45.64
C PHE A 715 -13.55 8.89 46.94
N GLU A 716 -14.01 8.47 48.12
CA GLU A 716 -13.60 9.03 49.42
C GLU A 716 -12.22 8.51 49.85
N LEU A 717 -11.17 9.06 49.22
CA LEU A 717 -9.78 8.71 49.50
C LEU A 717 -9.18 9.61 50.60
N PRO A 718 -8.39 9.06 51.56
CA PRO A 718 -7.59 9.85 52.49
C PRO A 718 -6.43 10.55 51.75
N ASN A 719 -5.61 11.35 52.43
CA ASN A 719 -4.44 11.97 51.81
C ASN A 719 -3.30 10.92 51.61
N PRO A 720 -2.81 10.67 50.38
CA PRO A 720 -1.76 9.68 50.12
C PRO A 720 -0.38 10.07 50.70
N PHE A 721 -0.20 11.32 51.16
CA PHE A 721 1.07 11.82 51.71
C PHE A 721 1.14 11.85 53.24
N GLN A 722 0.06 11.58 53.97
CA GLN A 722 0.10 11.40 55.43
C GLN A 722 0.79 10.08 55.80
N ALA A 723 1.39 9.97 56.99
CA ALA A 723 2.18 8.80 57.39
C ALA A 723 1.33 7.54 57.59
N ASP A 724 0.12 7.73 58.10
CA ASP A 724 -0.92 6.75 58.33
C ASP A 724 -2.28 7.29 57.84
N TRP A 725 -3.26 6.40 57.64
CA TRP A 725 -4.64 6.79 57.31
C TRP A 725 -5.56 6.82 58.55
N ASN A 726 -5.03 6.48 59.73
CA ASN A 726 -5.75 6.42 61.02
C ASN A 726 -7.13 5.72 60.98
N MET A 727 -7.24 4.63 60.20
CA MET A 727 -8.47 3.86 59.99
C MET A 727 -8.65 2.77 61.06
N ALA A 728 -9.88 2.63 61.56
CA ALA A 728 -10.18 1.92 62.80
C ALA A 728 -10.02 0.39 62.72
N ASN A 729 -10.28 -0.24 61.57
CA ASN A 729 -10.16 -1.69 61.39
C ASN A 729 -9.30 -2.07 60.17
N VAL A 730 -9.03 -3.36 59.99
CA VAL A 730 -8.17 -3.85 58.89
C VAL A 730 -8.94 -3.80 57.56
N SER A 731 -10.23 -4.09 57.58
CA SER A 731 -11.07 -4.11 56.37
C SER A 731 -11.12 -2.75 55.66
N GLN A 732 -11.31 -1.65 56.38
CA GLN A 732 -11.26 -0.28 55.83
C GLN A 732 -9.92 0.02 55.14
N GLN A 733 -8.80 -0.38 55.76
CA GLN A 733 -7.47 -0.16 55.18
C GLN A 733 -7.26 -0.95 53.88
N VAL A 734 -7.79 -2.17 53.80
CA VAL A 734 -7.77 -2.99 52.57
C VAL A 734 -8.76 -2.46 51.52
N ALA A 735 -9.95 -2.00 51.91
CA ALA A 735 -10.92 -1.38 51.02
C ALA A 735 -10.33 -0.12 50.36
N THR A 736 -9.70 0.77 51.13
CA THR A 736 -9.04 1.97 50.58
C THR A 736 -7.84 1.65 49.70
N PHE A 737 -7.08 0.57 49.97
CA PHE A 737 -6.09 0.09 49.00
C PHE A 737 -6.72 -0.22 47.63
N PHE A 738 -7.86 -0.93 47.61
CA PHE A 738 -8.58 -1.22 46.36
C PHE A 738 -9.25 0.02 45.73
N GLN A 739 -9.64 1.03 46.51
CA GLN A 739 -10.10 2.31 45.97
C GLN A 739 -8.97 3.06 45.26
N TYR A 740 -7.78 3.10 45.86
CA TYR A 740 -6.59 3.67 45.22
C TYR A 740 -6.16 2.90 43.98
N ASP A 741 -6.18 1.56 44.00
CA ASP A 741 -5.89 0.71 42.84
C ASP A 741 -6.84 1.02 41.68
N ALA A 742 -8.13 1.19 41.97
CA ALA A 742 -9.13 1.59 40.98
C ALA A 742 -8.95 3.02 40.45
N VAL A 743 -8.72 4.01 41.32
CA VAL A 743 -8.62 5.43 40.93
C VAL A 743 -7.32 5.74 40.19
N THR A 744 -6.20 5.12 40.58
CA THR A 744 -4.91 5.29 39.87
C THR A 744 -4.92 4.52 38.53
N ALA A 745 -5.59 3.37 38.46
CA ALA A 745 -5.84 2.69 37.19
C ALA A 745 -6.74 3.51 36.27
N LEU A 746 -7.82 4.08 36.80
CA LEU A 746 -8.69 5.02 36.07
C LEU A 746 -7.92 6.22 35.51
N ALA A 747 -7.00 6.81 36.28
CA ALA A 747 -6.14 7.89 35.79
C ALA A 747 -5.23 7.41 34.63
N GLY A 748 -4.66 6.21 34.73
CA GLY A 748 -3.89 5.57 33.66
C GLY A 748 -4.72 5.30 32.40
N TYR A 749 -5.94 4.76 32.55
CA TYR A 749 -6.85 4.49 31.44
C TYR A 749 -7.31 5.78 30.77
N LEU A 750 -7.80 6.76 31.55
CA LEU A 750 -8.28 8.04 31.04
C LEU A 750 -7.16 8.79 30.31
N GLY A 751 -5.96 8.83 30.90
CA GLY A 751 -4.77 9.39 30.26
C GLY A 751 -4.43 8.69 28.95
N GLY A 752 -4.28 7.36 28.95
CA GLY A 752 -3.98 6.58 27.75
C GLY A 752 -5.04 6.68 26.65
N ASN A 753 -6.32 6.76 27.03
CA ASN A 753 -7.45 6.94 26.13
C ASN A 753 -7.45 8.31 25.46
N LEU A 754 -7.29 9.39 26.24
CA LEU A 754 -7.18 10.75 25.72
C LEU A 754 -5.92 10.93 24.86
N TYR A 755 -4.79 10.33 25.27
CA TYR A 755 -3.57 10.30 24.46
C TYR A 755 -3.81 9.55 23.15
N SER A 756 -4.49 8.40 23.14
CA SER A 756 -4.81 7.68 21.90
C SER A 756 -5.76 8.43 20.97
N VAL A 757 -6.71 9.21 21.51
CA VAL A 757 -7.57 10.10 20.70
C VAL A 757 -6.74 11.23 20.07
N TRP A 758 -5.84 11.84 20.85
CA TRP A 758 -4.89 12.83 20.35
C TRP A 758 -3.91 12.23 19.33
N ASP A 759 -3.50 10.97 19.49
CA ASP A 759 -2.58 10.26 18.58
C ASP A 759 -3.19 10.12 17.17
N LEU A 760 -4.46 9.70 17.10
CA LEU A 760 -5.22 9.69 15.84
C LEU A 760 -5.32 11.10 15.22
N ARG A 761 -5.38 12.18 16.04
CA ARG A 761 -5.41 13.55 15.53
C ARG A 761 -4.04 14.02 15.04
N ARG A 762 -2.94 13.77 15.75
CA ARG A 762 -1.60 14.18 15.28
C ARG A 762 -1.17 13.43 14.01
N LEU A 763 -1.61 12.17 13.85
CA LEU A 763 -1.45 11.39 12.63
C LEU A 763 -2.38 11.81 11.47
N GLY A 764 -3.31 12.76 11.69
CA GLY A 764 -4.26 13.24 10.67
C GLY A 764 -5.43 12.29 10.38
N TYR A 765 -5.52 11.15 11.06
CA TYR A 765 -6.55 10.12 10.83
C TYR A 765 -7.95 10.61 11.25
N ILE A 766 -8.02 11.62 12.12
CA ILE A 766 -9.24 12.36 12.46
C ILE A 766 -9.01 13.86 12.42
N ASN A 767 -10.07 14.63 12.14
CA ASN A 767 -10.06 16.08 12.29
C ASN A 767 -10.23 16.49 13.78
N THR A 768 -9.95 17.76 14.09
CA THR A 768 -9.97 18.27 15.47
C THR A 768 -11.37 18.16 16.13
N ARG A 769 -12.46 18.33 15.38
CA ARG A 769 -13.83 18.20 15.91
C ARG A 769 -14.13 16.76 16.31
N SER A 770 -13.76 15.79 15.49
CA SER A 770 -13.85 14.37 15.81
C SER A 770 -13.01 13.99 17.03
N ALA A 771 -11.82 14.59 17.19
CA ALA A 771 -10.97 14.38 18.37
C ALA A 771 -11.60 14.93 19.66
N VAL A 772 -12.15 16.15 19.63
CA VAL A 772 -12.87 16.74 20.77
C VAL A 772 -14.10 15.91 21.14
N ASN A 773 -14.90 15.50 20.16
CA ASN A 773 -16.07 14.64 20.40
C ASN A 773 -15.68 13.29 21.02
N ALA A 774 -14.60 12.66 20.54
CA ALA A 774 -14.10 11.40 21.11
C ALA A 774 -13.54 11.60 22.53
N ALA A 775 -12.83 12.69 22.81
CA ALA A 775 -12.35 13.02 24.15
C ALA A 775 -13.50 13.25 25.14
N LEU A 776 -14.54 13.99 24.75
CA LEU A 776 -15.75 14.19 25.56
C LEU A 776 -16.49 12.86 25.80
N GLY A 777 -16.62 12.01 24.78
CA GLY A 777 -17.19 10.67 24.91
C GLY A 777 -16.38 9.76 25.85
N VAL A 778 -15.05 9.85 25.82
CA VAL A 778 -14.15 9.15 26.75
C VAL A 778 -14.37 9.62 28.19
N VAL A 779 -14.47 10.94 28.43
CA VAL A 779 -14.70 11.48 29.79
C VAL A 779 -16.09 11.09 30.31
N ALA A 780 -17.14 11.28 29.51
CA ALA A 780 -18.51 10.95 29.92
C ALA A 780 -18.72 9.44 30.14
N GLY A 781 -18.09 8.60 29.31
CA GLY A 781 -18.21 7.15 29.39
C GLY A 781 -17.76 6.57 30.74
N GLN A 782 -16.73 7.15 31.39
CA GLN A 782 -16.22 6.67 32.68
C GLN A 782 -17.32 6.54 33.74
N PHE A 783 -18.30 7.45 33.70
CA PHE A 783 -19.44 7.51 34.62
C PHE A 783 -20.70 6.84 34.06
N LEU A 784 -20.93 6.90 32.74
CA LEU A 784 -22.17 6.42 32.12
C LEU A 784 -22.19 4.90 31.91
N VAL A 785 -21.06 4.30 31.55
CA VAL A 785 -20.95 2.86 31.22
C VAL A 785 -19.80 2.17 31.94
N GLY A 786 -18.99 2.91 32.70
CA GLY A 786 -17.82 2.41 33.40
C GLY A 786 -16.53 2.52 32.59
N PRO A 787 -15.38 2.55 33.27
CA PRO A 787 -14.09 2.86 32.63
C PRO A 787 -13.61 1.77 31.68
N GLY A 788 -13.79 0.49 32.05
CA GLY A 788 -13.44 -0.65 31.21
C GLY A 788 -14.32 -0.70 29.97
N ALA A 789 -15.65 -0.57 30.13
CA ALA A 789 -16.58 -0.53 29.00
C ALA A 789 -16.26 0.62 28.01
N THR A 790 -15.94 1.81 28.52
CA THR A 790 -15.54 2.97 27.70
C THR A 790 -14.27 2.69 26.90
N TRP A 791 -13.27 2.06 27.52
CA TRP A 791 -12.03 1.70 26.86
C TRP A 791 -12.25 0.69 25.72
N ALA A 792 -13.11 -0.32 25.93
CA ALA A 792 -13.50 -1.27 24.89
C ALA A 792 -14.15 -0.57 23.68
N VAL A 793 -15.09 0.36 23.93
CA VAL A 793 -15.75 1.14 22.86
C VAL A 793 -14.74 2.01 22.10
N LEU A 794 -13.82 2.68 22.80
CA LEU A 794 -12.80 3.51 22.17
C LEU A 794 -11.88 2.68 21.26
N TRP A 795 -11.43 1.50 21.71
CA TRP A 795 -10.62 0.61 20.87
C TRP A 795 -11.43 0.01 19.71
N SER A 796 -12.72 -0.31 19.92
CA SER A 796 -13.62 -0.74 18.83
C SER A 796 -13.71 0.33 17.74
N TRP A 797 -13.93 1.59 18.12
CA TRP A 797 -13.95 2.74 17.20
C TRP A 797 -12.59 2.97 16.51
N ARG A 798 -11.48 2.95 17.27
CA ARG A 798 -10.11 3.08 16.74
C ARG A 798 -9.81 2.04 15.64
N GLU A 799 -10.23 0.80 15.85
CA GLU A 799 -10.00 -0.31 14.90
C GLU A 799 -10.88 -0.22 13.65
N LEU A 800 -12.14 0.22 13.77
CA LEU A 800 -12.97 0.54 12.60
C LEU A 800 -12.37 1.71 11.82
N LEU A 801 -12.01 2.79 12.50
CA LEU A 801 -11.49 4.01 11.88
C LEU A 801 -10.18 3.76 11.11
N ILE A 802 -9.22 3.08 11.74
CA ILE A 802 -7.97 2.65 11.06
C ILE A 802 -8.27 1.63 9.94
N GLY A 803 -9.31 0.80 10.11
CA GLY A 803 -9.83 -0.10 9.08
C GLY A 803 -10.46 0.63 7.88
N GLU A 804 -11.02 1.82 8.06
CA GLU A 804 -11.88 2.51 7.08
C GLU A 804 -11.24 3.75 6.43
N LEU A 805 -9.99 4.10 6.74
CA LEU A 805 -9.28 5.29 6.21
C LEU A 805 -9.23 5.43 4.67
N LYS A 806 -9.55 4.41 3.86
CA LYS A 806 -9.81 4.55 2.41
C LYS A 806 -11.29 4.48 2.00
N ASN A 807 -12.16 3.92 2.85
CA ASN A 807 -13.60 3.76 2.59
C ASN A 807 -14.43 4.95 3.08
N ALA A 808 -13.94 5.70 4.07
CA ALA A 808 -14.63 6.85 4.66
C ALA A 808 -14.93 7.97 3.66
N LEU A 809 -14.11 8.11 2.61
CA LEU A 809 -14.30 9.06 1.50
C LEU A 809 -15.36 8.62 0.46
N LEU A 810 -15.85 7.38 0.52
CA LEU A 810 -16.80 6.83 -0.46
C LEU A 810 -18.14 6.39 0.17
N ASN A 811 -18.12 5.74 1.34
CA ASN A 811 -19.28 4.95 1.78
C ASN A 811 -20.13 5.57 2.92
N HIS A 812 -19.63 6.52 3.70
CA HIS A 812 -20.28 6.89 4.98
C HIS A 812 -21.00 8.24 5.04
N LEU A 813 -20.86 9.12 4.05
CA LEU A 813 -21.67 10.36 3.97
C LEU A 813 -22.83 10.27 2.98
N ILE A 814 -22.71 9.44 1.92
CA ILE A 814 -23.73 9.34 0.88
C ILE A 814 -25.04 8.70 1.38
N PRO A 815 -25.06 7.51 2.03
CA PRO A 815 -26.31 6.82 2.33
C PRO A 815 -27.19 7.52 3.39
N ILE A 816 -26.56 8.21 4.35
CA ILE A 816 -27.28 8.90 5.43
C ILE A 816 -27.89 10.21 4.92
N VAL A 817 -27.13 11.01 4.17
CA VAL A 817 -27.62 12.26 3.59
C VAL A 817 -28.67 11.99 2.49
N GLN A 818 -28.52 10.93 1.70
CA GLN A 818 -29.55 10.51 0.74
C GLN A 818 -30.84 10.05 1.42
N ARG A 819 -30.78 9.30 2.53
CA ARG A 819 -32.00 8.88 3.25
C ARG A 819 -32.80 10.07 3.81
N VAL A 820 -32.14 11.17 4.20
CA VAL A 820 -32.80 12.41 4.64
C VAL A 820 -33.32 13.25 3.46
N ASN A 821 -32.53 13.41 2.39
CA ASN A 821 -32.93 14.21 1.22
C ASN A 821 -34.02 13.53 0.36
N ASN A 822 -33.99 12.20 0.23
CA ASN A 822 -34.99 11.47 -0.55
C ASN A 822 -36.38 11.46 0.12
N ALA A 823 -36.45 11.78 1.43
CA ALA A 823 -37.72 11.96 2.15
C ALA A 823 -38.36 13.35 1.91
N THR A 824 -37.69 14.27 1.21
CA THR A 824 -38.09 15.70 1.12
C THR A 824 -38.08 16.30 -0.28
N LYS A 825 -37.83 15.52 -1.35
CA LYS A 825 -37.73 16.05 -2.73
C LYS A 825 -38.44 15.19 -3.80
N ASN A 826 -39.77 15.19 -3.78
CA ASN A 826 -40.57 14.94 -4.98
C ASN A 826 -40.73 16.25 -5.77
N GLN A 827 -39.84 16.53 -6.71
CA GLN A 827 -40.05 17.42 -7.87
C GLN A 827 -38.88 17.31 -8.86
N GLU A 828 -39.16 17.46 -10.16
CA GLU A 828 -38.30 16.96 -11.24
C GLU A 828 -37.30 17.97 -11.83
N SER A 829 -36.34 17.39 -12.58
CA SER A 829 -35.64 17.89 -13.79
C SER A 829 -34.20 18.43 -13.63
N PRO A 830 -33.43 18.54 -14.73
CA PRO A 830 -33.13 17.53 -15.76
C PRO A 830 -31.62 17.17 -15.80
N PRO A 831 -31.18 16.10 -16.49
CA PRO A 831 -29.78 15.67 -16.46
C PRO A 831 -28.82 16.61 -17.23
N LYS A 832 -27.59 16.77 -16.70
CA LYS A 832 -26.48 17.52 -17.34
C LYS A 832 -25.38 16.56 -17.84
N THR A 833 -24.67 16.99 -18.88
CA THR A 833 -23.61 16.24 -19.58
C THR A 833 -22.34 16.03 -18.73
N PRO A 834 -21.69 14.85 -18.79
CA PRO A 834 -20.38 14.61 -18.18
C PRO A 834 -19.22 15.13 -19.06
N PRO A 835 -18.14 15.67 -18.45
CA PRO A 835 -16.91 16.04 -19.16
C PRO A 835 -15.97 14.84 -19.44
N ALA A 836 -14.90 15.08 -20.21
CA ALA A 836 -14.05 14.07 -20.84
C ALA A 836 -13.11 13.28 -19.91
N SER A 837 -12.68 12.10 -20.39
CA SER A 837 -11.77 11.16 -19.72
C SER A 837 -10.28 11.34 -20.07
N PRO A 838 -9.34 10.93 -19.18
CA PRO A 838 -7.89 11.08 -19.36
C PRO A 838 -7.25 10.10 -20.37
N PRO A 839 -6.00 10.33 -20.80
CA PRO A 839 -5.33 9.54 -21.85
C PRO A 839 -4.98 8.09 -21.44
N PRO A 840 -4.82 7.17 -22.42
CA PRO A 840 -4.75 5.73 -22.19
C PRO A 840 -3.34 5.23 -21.82
N THR A 841 -3.32 4.03 -21.23
CA THR A 841 -2.09 3.32 -20.86
C THR A 841 -1.64 2.30 -21.92
N TYR A 842 -0.51 1.67 -21.63
CA TYR A 842 0.39 0.95 -22.53
C TYR A 842 -0.19 -0.28 -23.29
N ALA A 843 -1.38 -0.79 -22.93
CA ALA A 843 -2.08 -1.82 -23.73
C ALA A 843 -2.34 -1.34 -25.18
N SER A 844 -2.50 -0.02 -25.36
CA SER A 844 -2.67 0.65 -26.64
C SER A 844 -1.48 0.54 -27.62
N ILE A 845 -0.32 0.03 -27.18
CA ILE A 845 0.93 0.02 -27.96
C ILE A 845 1.21 -1.35 -28.59
N VAL A 846 0.78 -2.45 -27.98
CA VAL A 846 1.09 -3.82 -28.45
C VAL A 846 0.12 -4.28 -29.55
N GLN A 847 -1.09 -3.74 -29.58
CA GLN A 847 -2.00 -3.87 -30.71
C GLN A 847 -1.79 -2.68 -31.66
N GLY A 848 -1.24 -2.92 -32.86
CA GLY A 848 -0.98 -1.88 -33.88
C GLY A 848 -2.23 -1.12 -34.36
N THR A 849 -3.41 -1.64 -34.06
CA THR A 849 -4.56 -0.79 -33.70
C THR A 849 -5.08 -1.25 -32.35
N SER A 850 -4.90 -0.45 -31.30
CA SER A 850 -5.74 -0.58 -30.11
C SER A 850 -7.19 -0.55 -30.60
N PRO A 851 -8.05 -1.50 -30.23
CA PRO A 851 -9.47 -1.26 -30.30
C PRO A 851 -9.73 -0.11 -29.34
N THR A 852 -9.90 1.07 -29.92
CA THR A 852 -11.02 1.89 -29.51
C THR A 852 -12.22 0.96 -29.31
N GLU A 853 -13.03 1.22 -28.28
CA GLU A 853 -14.45 0.97 -28.47
C GLU A 853 -14.89 1.87 -29.63
N LYS A 854 -14.71 1.40 -30.87
CA LYS A 854 -15.49 1.82 -32.01
C LYS A 854 -16.92 1.58 -31.54
N PRO A 855 -17.71 2.63 -31.21
CA PRO A 855 -18.99 2.43 -30.59
C PRO A 855 -19.77 1.56 -31.55
N ILE A 856 -20.10 0.31 -31.15
CA ILE A 856 -20.56 -0.74 -32.07
C ILE A 856 -21.54 -0.08 -33.02
N PRO A 857 -21.21 0.07 -34.33
CA PRO A 857 -21.88 1.07 -35.16
C PRO A 857 -23.39 0.89 -35.02
N LEU A 858 -24.17 1.96 -34.93
CA LEU A 858 -25.60 1.85 -34.61
C LEU A 858 -26.36 0.91 -35.57
N LYS A 859 -25.77 0.59 -36.72
CA LYS A 859 -26.13 -0.54 -37.59
C LYS A 859 -25.83 -1.93 -36.98
N GLU A 860 -24.59 -2.26 -36.61
CA GLU A 860 -24.20 -3.55 -36.01
C GLU A 860 -24.95 -3.90 -34.71
N ARG A 861 -25.32 -2.91 -33.87
CA ARG A 861 -26.19 -3.16 -32.70
C ARG A 861 -27.59 -3.68 -33.08
N ARG A 862 -27.96 -3.60 -34.37
CA ARG A 862 -29.26 -4.00 -34.94
C ARG A 862 -29.11 -5.06 -36.05
N GLU A 863 -27.91 -5.60 -36.30
CA GLU A 863 -27.70 -6.64 -37.31
C GLU A 863 -28.04 -8.05 -36.76
N ILE A 864 -29.04 -8.71 -37.35
CA ILE A 864 -29.33 -10.14 -37.19
C ILE A 864 -28.58 -10.89 -38.30
N ARG A 865 -27.93 -12.01 -37.98
CA ARG A 865 -27.21 -12.84 -38.96
C ARG A 865 -27.85 -14.20 -39.12
N ILE A 866 -28.10 -14.58 -40.37
CA ILE A 866 -28.73 -15.85 -40.75
C ILE A 866 -27.78 -16.62 -41.65
N GLN A 867 -27.53 -17.87 -41.30
CA GLN A 867 -26.97 -18.83 -42.22
C GLN A 867 -28.04 -19.24 -43.22
N ALA A 868 -27.80 -18.98 -44.50
CA ALA A 868 -28.66 -19.47 -45.56
C ALA A 868 -28.53 -21.00 -45.62
N GLY A 869 -29.66 -21.70 -45.49
CA GLY A 869 -29.77 -23.10 -45.86
C GLY A 869 -30.12 -23.22 -47.34
N ASP A 870 -30.63 -24.39 -47.72
CA ASP A 870 -31.30 -24.58 -49.00
C ASP A 870 -32.52 -23.65 -49.06
N LEU A 871 -32.40 -22.61 -49.89
CA LEU A 871 -33.46 -21.65 -50.18
C LEU A 871 -34.59 -22.35 -50.95
N THR A 872 -35.83 -21.89 -50.80
CA THR A 872 -36.91 -22.39 -51.65
C THR A 872 -36.67 -21.93 -53.10
N ALA A 873 -37.30 -22.59 -54.08
CA ALA A 873 -37.19 -22.19 -55.47
C ALA A 873 -37.51 -20.69 -55.66
N GLU A 874 -38.53 -20.19 -54.95
CA GLU A 874 -38.88 -18.77 -54.89
C GLU A 874 -37.81 -17.91 -54.19
N SER A 875 -37.43 -18.23 -52.95
CA SER A 875 -36.50 -17.39 -52.17
C SER A 875 -35.04 -17.41 -52.67
N SER A 876 -34.72 -18.34 -53.58
CA SER A 876 -33.46 -18.34 -54.33
C SER A 876 -33.33 -17.10 -55.24
N ALA A 877 -34.42 -16.72 -55.91
CA ALA A 877 -34.50 -15.66 -56.91
C ALA A 877 -34.81 -14.27 -56.30
N TRP A 878 -35.29 -14.20 -55.06
CA TRP A 878 -35.64 -12.96 -54.38
C TRP A 878 -34.45 -12.01 -54.22
N THR A 879 -34.70 -10.72 -54.48
CA THR A 879 -33.76 -9.65 -54.15
C THR A 879 -33.72 -9.41 -52.63
N PRO A 880 -32.70 -8.71 -52.11
CA PRO A 880 -32.70 -8.33 -50.69
C PRO A 880 -33.91 -7.45 -50.29
N THR A 881 -34.52 -6.73 -51.24
CA THR A 881 -35.75 -5.95 -51.01
C THR A 881 -36.94 -6.87 -50.75
N ASP A 882 -37.10 -7.93 -51.55
CA ASP A 882 -38.20 -8.89 -51.43
C ASP A 882 -38.09 -9.69 -50.12
N ILE A 883 -36.87 -10.12 -49.77
CA ILE A 883 -36.59 -10.75 -48.46
C ILE A 883 -36.94 -9.78 -47.31
N THR A 884 -36.58 -8.50 -47.42
CA THR A 884 -36.91 -7.49 -46.39
C THR A 884 -38.42 -7.35 -46.23
N LYS A 885 -39.18 -7.32 -47.33
CA LYS A 885 -40.64 -7.25 -47.31
C LYS A 885 -41.25 -8.50 -46.67
N ALA A 886 -40.92 -9.69 -47.17
CA ALA A 886 -41.52 -10.95 -46.72
C ALA A 886 -41.22 -11.26 -45.24
N VAL A 887 -40.05 -10.85 -44.73
CA VAL A 887 -39.74 -10.91 -43.29
C VAL A 887 -40.58 -9.89 -42.51
N ASN A 888 -40.69 -8.63 -42.98
CA ASN A 888 -41.50 -7.61 -42.32
C ASN A 888 -42.99 -7.98 -42.25
N ASP A 889 -43.55 -8.57 -43.31
CA ASP A 889 -44.95 -9.01 -43.34
C ASP A 889 -45.23 -10.08 -42.25
N ARG A 890 -44.23 -10.91 -41.89
CA ARG A 890 -44.33 -11.85 -40.75
C ARG A 890 -44.10 -11.18 -39.39
N LEU A 891 -43.06 -10.34 -39.26
CA LEU A 891 -42.76 -9.64 -38.01
C LEU A 891 -43.95 -8.76 -37.56
N ALA A 892 -44.59 -8.06 -38.50
CA ALA A 892 -45.81 -7.29 -38.23
C ALA A 892 -46.96 -8.18 -37.71
N GLY A 893 -47.17 -9.35 -38.31
CA GLY A 893 -48.16 -10.33 -37.84
C GLY A 893 -47.85 -10.95 -36.46
N MET A 894 -46.60 -10.83 -35.99
CA MET A 894 -46.15 -11.25 -34.66
C MET A 894 -46.08 -10.11 -33.64
N GLY A 895 -46.42 -8.87 -34.03
CA GLY A 895 -46.26 -7.68 -33.17
C GLY A 895 -44.80 -7.27 -32.93
N LEU A 896 -43.88 -7.72 -33.79
CA LEU A 896 -42.45 -7.40 -33.76
C LEU A 896 -42.15 -6.18 -34.66
N GLY A 897 -41.12 -5.41 -34.30
CA GLY A 897 -40.68 -4.25 -35.09
C GLY A 897 -40.04 -4.63 -36.44
N LYS A 898 -39.65 -3.64 -37.24
CA LYS A 898 -39.29 -3.87 -38.66
C LYS A 898 -37.80 -4.02 -38.93
N ILE A 899 -37.49 -4.79 -39.97
CA ILE A 899 -36.22 -4.78 -40.68
C ILE A 899 -36.19 -3.59 -41.65
N LEU A 900 -35.14 -2.78 -41.57
CA LEU A 900 -34.88 -1.64 -42.45
C LEU A 900 -34.24 -2.06 -43.79
N ASN A 901 -33.40 -3.09 -43.79
CA ASN A 901 -32.67 -3.55 -44.98
C ASN A 901 -32.10 -4.97 -44.79
N THR A 902 -31.97 -5.72 -45.89
CA THR A 902 -31.29 -7.02 -45.97
C THR A 902 -30.02 -6.93 -46.83
N ARG A 903 -28.98 -7.68 -46.48
CA ARG A 903 -27.75 -7.84 -47.28
C ARG A 903 -27.38 -9.31 -47.38
N ARG A 904 -27.31 -9.86 -48.58
CA ARG A 904 -26.71 -11.17 -48.87
C ARG A 904 -25.18 -11.02 -48.91
N LEU A 905 -24.45 -11.91 -48.25
CA LEU A 905 -22.98 -11.97 -48.23
C LEU A 905 -22.45 -12.87 -49.37
N PRO A 906 -21.15 -12.77 -49.72
CA PRO A 906 -20.52 -13.70 -50.67
C PRO A 906 -20.55 -15.18 -50.27
N SER A 907 -20.86 -15.49 -49.01
CA SER A 907 -21.09 -16.87 -48.51
C SER A 907 -22.51 -17.37 -48.71
N GLY A 908 -23.43 -16.56 -49.25
CA GLY A 908 -24.87 -16.84 -49.30
C GLY A 908 -25.62 -16.41 -48.03
N ASP A 909 -24.94 -16.35 -46.88
CA ASP A 909 -25.47 -15.87 -45.60
C ASP A 909 -26.17 -14.50 -45.72
N LEU A 910 -27.21 -14.27 -44.89
CA LEU A 910 -27.95 -13.00 -44.86
C LEU A 910 -27.65 -12.19 -43.59
N ILE A 911 -27.67 -10.87 -43.74
CA ILE A 911 -27.66 -9.90 -42.65
C ILE A 911 -28.91 -9.01 -42.76
N LEU A 912 -29.78 -9.07 -41.76
CA LEU A 912 -30.94 -8.18 -41.62
C LEU A 912 -30.57 -7.04 -40.66
N THR A 913 -30.95 -5.80 -40.97
CA THR A 913 -30.77 -4.66 -40.06
C THR A 913 -32.11 -4.23 -39.48
N ALA A 914 -32.36 -4.46 -38.20
CA ALA A 914 -33.57 -4.02 -37.51
C ALA A 914 -33.65 -2.48 -37.35
N ASP A 915 -34.84 -1.97 -37.04
CA ASP A 915 -35.08 -0.57 -36.69
C ASP A 915 -34.50 -0.20 -35.31
N SER A 916 -34.57 -1.12 -34.35
CA SER A 916 -34.15 -0.96 -32.95
C SER A 916 -33.42 -2.18 -32.42
N THR A 917 -32.67 -2.01 -31.32
CA THR A 917 -31.99 -3.12 -30.62
C THR A 917 -33.00 -4.07 -29.98
N ASP A 918 -34.13 -3.54 -29.48
CA ASP A 918 -35.22 -4.32 -28.90
C ASP A 918 -35.87 -5.27 -29.94
N THR A 919 -36.17 -4.74 -31.13
CA THR A 919 -36.65 -5.53 -32.26
C THR A 919 -35.68 -6.62 -32.66
N LYS A 920 -34.36 -6.32 -32.69
CA LYS A 920 -33.33 -7.31 -32.96
C LYS A 920 -33.38 -8.46 -31.95
N THR A 921 -33.43 -8.17 -30.64
CA THR A 921 -33.48 -9.18 -29.58
C THR A 921 -34.74 -10.04 -29.68
N LYS A 922 -35.93 -9.44 -29.78
CA LYS A 922 -37.19 -10.16 -29.86
C LYS A 922 -37.31 -11.03 -31.13
N ALA A 923 -36.78 -10.55 -32.26
CA ALA A 923 -36.73 -11.34 -33.49
C ALA A 923 -35.72 -12.50 -33.41
N GLU A 924 -34.61 -12.37 -32.67
CA GLU A 924 -33.68 -13.48 -32.40
C GLU A 924 -34.25 -14.50 -31.40
N GLU A 925 -35.15 -14.09 -30.52
CA GLU A 925 -35.84 -14.98 -29.55
C GLU A 925 -37.01 -15.74 -30.18
N GLN A 926 -37.82 -15.07 -31.01
CA GLN A 926 -38.98 -15.67 -31.68
C GLN A 926 -38.65 -16.15 -33.11
N VAL A 927 -37.39 -16.53 -33.35
CA VAL A 927 -36.84 -16.71 -34.71
C VAL A 927 -37.57 -17.75 -35.55
N ASP A 928 -38.02 -18.84 -34.94
CA ASP A 928 -38.73 -19.93 -35.64
C ASP A 928 -40.07 -19.47 -36.26
N GLY A 929 -40.70 -18.41 -35.73
CA GLY A 929 -41.96 -17.87 -36.24
C GLY A 929 -41.86 -17.12 -37.57
N TRP A 930 -40.66 -16.70 -37.98
CA TRP A 930 -40.47 -15.91 -39.21
C TRP A 930 -39.32 -16.37 -40.11
N ILE A 931 -38.28 -17.06 -39.58
CA ILE A 931 -37.10 -17.46 -40.38
C ILE A 931 -37.44 -18.41 -41.54
N GLN A 932 -38.51 -19.18 -41.41
CA GLN A 932 -39.00 -20.13 -42.42
C GLN A 932 -39.33 -19.46 -43.77
N VAL A 933 -39.65 -18.15 -43.78
CA VAL A 933 -39.89 -17.38 -45.01
C VAL A 933 -38.62 -17.22 -45.86
N ILE A 934 -37.43 -17.31 -45.26
CA ILE A 934 -36.16 -17.25 -45.99
C ILE A 934 -35.83 -18.61 -46.62
N GLY A 935 -36.18 -19.72 -45.96
CA GLY A 935 -36.05 -21.08 -46.47
C GLY A 935 -36.10 -22.12 -45.36
N GLY A 936 -36.62 -23.31 -45.66
CA GLY A 936 -36.95 -24.34 -44.66
C GLY A 936 -35.77 -24.92 -43.85
N SER A 937 -34.53 -24.60 -44.24
CA SER A 937 -33.31 -24.99 -43.51
C SER A 937 -32.42 -23.80 -43.11
N ALA A 938 -32.89 -22.56 -43.27
CA ALA A 938 -32.20 -21.35 -42.79
C ALA A 938 -32.11 -21.32 -41.26
N ARG A 939 -30.99 -20.81 -40.72
CA ARG A 939 -30.72 -20.84 -39.26
C ARG A 939 -30.13 -19.54 -38.74
N LEU A 940 -30.53 -19.16 -37.52
CA LEU A 940 -29.91 -18.04 -36.82
C LEU A 940 -28.44 -18.33 -36.51
N ARG A 941 -27.56 -17.35 -36.74
CA ARG A 941 -26.11 -17.44 -36.49
C ARG A 941 -25.66 -16.31 -35.57
N PRO A 942 -25.94 -16.37 -34.26
CA PRO A 942 -25.70 -15.28 -33.33
C PRO A 942 -24.21 -14.90 -33.27
N LYS A 943 -23.93 -13.60 -33.09
CA LYS A 943 -22.58 -13.06 -32.91
C LYS A 943 -22.09 -13.42 -31.50
N LYS A 944 -21.28 -14.48 -31.38
CA LYS A 944 -20.71 -14.94 -30.11
C LYS A 944 -19.40 -14.22 -29.76
N TYR A 945 -19.24 -13.90 -28.48
CA TYR A 945 -18.03 -13.33 -27.89
C TYR A 945 -17.43 -14.36 -26.95
N THR A 946 -16.31 -14.96 -27.34
CA THR A 946 -15.70 -16.06 -26.58
C THR A 946 -14.72 -15.52 -25.54
N VAL A 947 -14.81 -16.03 -24.31
CA VAL A 947 -13.84 -15.78 -23.24
C VAL A 947 -13.17 -17.09 -22.82
N TRP A 948 -11.92 -16.99 -22.35
CA TRP A 948 -11.29 -18.04 -21.55
C TRP A 948 -11.72 -17.90 -20.10
N VAL A 949 -11.93 -19.03 -19.41
CA VAL A 949 -12.07 -19.08 -17.95
C VAL A 949 -11.02 -20.02 -17.39
N HIS A 950 -10.16 -19.51 -16.51
CA HIS A 950 -8.90 -20.14 -16.13
C HIS A 950 -9.04 -21.01 -14.86
N GLY A 951 -8.14 -21.99 -14.69
CA GLY A 951 -8.10 -22.81 -13.46
C GLY A 951 -9.35 -23.68 -13.22
N VAL A 952 -10.03 -24.13 -14.29
CA VAL A 952 -11.25 -24.94 -14.21
C VAL A 952 -10.91 -26.44 -14.27
N LYS A 953 -11.54 -27.25 -13.41
CA LYS A 953 -11.35 -28.72 -13.41
C LYS A 953 -11.96 -29.30 -14.69
N VAL A 954 -11.21 -30.12 -15.43
CA VAL A 954 -11.67 -30.65 -16.73
C VAL A 954 -12.89 -31.57 -16.58
N SER A 955 -13.01 -32.26 -15.44
CA SER A 955 -14.17 -33.08 -15.09
C SER A 955 -15.40 -32.29 -14.64
N ALA A 956 -15.31 -30.96 -14.47
CA ALA A 956 -16.44 -30.13 -14.01
C ALA A 956 -17.44 -29.77 -15.13
N PHE A 957 -17.05 -29.96 -16.40
CA PHE A 957 -17.84 -29.62 -17.59
C PHE A 957 -17.64 -30.66 -18.69
N ASP A 958 -18.74 -31.20 -19.22
CA ASP A 958 -18.75 -32.14 -20.34
C ASP A 958 -19.19 -31.42 -21.62
N ASN A 959 -18.39 -31.47 -22.68
CA ASN A 959 -18.69 -30.82 -23.97
C ASN A 959 -20.03 -31.29 -24.58
N GLN A 960 -20.52 -32.49 -24.24
CA GLN A 960 -21.81 -33.00 -24.74
C GLN A 960 -23.02 -32.52 -23.92
N LYS A 961 -22.84 -32.00 -22.70
CA LYS A 961 -23.92 -31.69 -21.75
C LYS A 961 -24.14 -30.19 -21.55
N GLN A 962 -24.12 -29.43 -22.65
CA GLN A 962 -24.15 -27.96 -22.69
C GLN A 962 -25.17 -27.34 -21.71
N ALA A 963 -26.44 -27.73 -21.78
CA ALA A 963 -27.49 -27.16 -20.92
C ALA A 963 -27.21 -27.35 -19.41
N LEU A 964 -26.72 -28.53 -19.00
CA LEU A 964 -26.41 -28.82 -17.61
C LEU A 964 -25.21 -28.02 -17.09
N GLY A 965 -24.18 -27.84 -17.92
CA GLY A 965 -23.02 -27.02 -17.56
C GLY A 965 -23.33 -25.51 -17.54
N ILE A 966 -24.19 -25.03 -18.45
CA ILE A 966 -24.66 -23.63 -18.43
C ILE A 966 -25.49 -23.37 -17.17
N GLN A 967 -26.44 -24.27 -16.83
CA GLN A 967 -27.22 -24.16 -15.59
C GLN A 967 -26.31 -24.12 -14.36
N LYS A 968 -25.35 -25.06 -14.26
CA LYS A 968 -24.35 -25.09 -13.17
C LYS A 968 -23.56 -23.77 -13.05
N ILE A 969 -23.34 -23.02 -14.13
CA ILE A 969 -22.69 -21.70 -14.07
C ILE A 969 -23.67 -20.67 -13.48
N TYR A 970 -24.92 -20.61 -13.95
CA TYR A 970 -25.91 -19.69 -13.39
C TYR A 970 -26.24 -19.95 -11.93
N ASP A 971 -26.38 -21.22 -11.52
CA ASP A 971 -26.64 -21.62 -10.12
C ASP A 971 -25.59 -21.09 -9.13
N GLN A 972 -24.33 -20.95 -9.60
CA GLN A 972 -23.21 -20.42 -8.81
C GLN A 972 -23.00 -18.91 -8.98
N ASN A 973 -23.66 -18.28 -9.96
CA ASN A 973 -23.51 -16.86 -10.30
C ASN A 973 -24.87 -16.18 -10.53
N PRO A 974 -25.79 -16.18 -9.54
CA PRO A 974 -27.13 -15.63 -9.72
C PRO A 974 -27.12 -14.13 -10.13
N ALA A 975 -26.15 -13.35 -9.64
CA ALA A 975 -26.05 -11.91 -9.91
C ALA A 975 -25.76 -11.55 -11.40
N ILE A 976 -25.31 -12.50 -12.22
CA ILE A 976 -25.08 -12.27 -13.66
C ILE A 976 -26.15 -12.92 -14.56
N ALA A 977 -27.10 -13.67 -14.00
CA ALA A 977 -28.07 -14.44 -14.79
C ALA A 977 -28.87 -13.54 -15.75
N ASP A 978 -29.34 -12.40 -15.24
CA ASP A 978 -30.11 -11.40 -16.00
C ASP A 978 -29.24 -10.52 -16.92
N GLN A 979 -27.90 -10.60 -16.81
CA GLN A 979 -26.95 -9.70 -17.48
C GLN A 979 -26.08 -10.40 -18.54
N VAL A 980 -25.89 -11.72 -18.44
CA VAL A 980 -24.93 -12.49 -19.25
C VAL A 980 -25.62 -13.70 -19.86
N ARG A 981 -26.01 -13.60 -21.14
CA ARG A 981 -26.53 -14.72 -21.93
C ARG A 981 -25.39 -15.63 -22.39
N ILE A 982 -25.24 -16.80 -21.78
CA ILE A 982 -24.25 -17.83 -22.16
C ILE A 982 -24.85 -18.66 -23.30
N LEU A 983 -24.10 -18.81 -24.39
CA LEU A 983 -24.49 -19.57 -25.59
C LEU A 983 -23.93 -21.01 -25.60
N GLY A 984 -22.87 -21.27 -24.84
CA GLY A 984 -22.21 -22.57 -24.77
C GLY A 984 -20.83 -22.51 -24.13
N TYR A 985 -20.20 -23.67 -23.93
CA TYR A 985 -18.82 -23.80 -23.50
C TYR A 985 -18.12 -24.97 -24.20
N HIS A 986 -16.78 -24.94 -24.28
CA HIS A 986 -16.03 -26.06 -24.85
C HIS A 986 -14.57 -26.14 -24.38
N TRP A 987 -14.13 -27.38 -24.09
CA TRP A 987 -12.71 -27.71 -24.00
C TRP A 987 -12.08 -27.85 -25.39
N ARG A 988 -10.87 -27.32 -25.57
CA ARG A 988 -10.06 -27.55 -26.78
C ARG A 988 -9.64 -29.03 -26.84
N LYS A 989 -9.74 -29.67 -28.02
CA LYS A 989 -9.43 -31.10 -28.24
C LYS A 989 -8.10 -31.56 -27.61
N ARG A 990 -7.03 -30.73 -27.65
CA ARG A 990 -5.72 -31.04 -27.05
C ARG A 990 -5.77 -31.27 -25.53
N ILE A 991 -6.64 -30.56 -24.80
CA ILE A 991 -6.83 -30.71 -23.34
C ILE A 991 -7.37 -32.10 -23.02
N ILE A 992 -8.41 -32.51 -23.76
CA ILE A 992 -9.07 -33.82 -23.65
C ILE A 992 -8.06 -34.94 -23.96
N CYS A 993 -7.34 -34.85 -25.09
CA CYS A 993 -6.35 -35.86 -25.47
C CYS A 993 -5.18 -35.99 -24.47
N LEU A 994 -4.83 -34.92 -23.75
CA LEU A 994 -3.77 -34.94 -22.74
C LEU A 994 -4.25 -35.33 -21.33
N LYS A 995 -5.55 -35.62 -21.14
CA LYS A 995 -6.15 -35.99 -19.84
C LYS A 995 -5.77 -35.04 -18.69
N GLN A 996 -5.70 -33.74 -18.98
CA GLN A 996 -5.40 -32.72 -17.95
C GLN A 996 -6.48 -32.72 -16.86
N LYS A 997 -6.09 -32.53 -15.60
CA LYS A 997 -7.05 -32.42 -14.47
C LYS A 997 -7.67 -31.04 -14.34
N VAL A 998 -6.89 -30.00 -14.66
CA VAL A 998 -7.27 -28.58 -14.63
C VAL A 998 -6.76 -27.93 -15.92
N SER A 999 -7.53 -27.02 -16.52
CA SER A 999 -7.14 -26.26 -17.72
C SER A 999 -8.04 -25.01 -17.85
N SER A 1000 -7.85 -24.21 -18.90
CA SER A 1000 -8.79 -23.13 -19.23
C SER A 1000 -9.90 -23.64 -20.15
N ILE A 1001 -11.15 -23.27 -19.86
CA ILE A 1001 -12.34 -23.58 -20.68
C ILE A 1001 -12.72 -22.36 -21.53
N LEU A 1002 -13.25 -22.57 -22.73
CA LEU A 1002 -13.79 -21.50 -23.57
C LEU A 1002 -15.28 -21.39 -23.33
N VAL A 1003 -15.78 -20.18 -23.02
CA VAL A 1003 -17.22 -19.89 -22.83
C VAL A 1003 -17.66 -18.89 -23.88
N ASP A 1004 -18.76 -19.17 -24.57
CA ASP A 1004 -19.33 -18.33 -25.62
C ASP A 1004 -20.47 -17.47 -25.04
N ILE A 1005 -20.34 -16.15 -25.13
CA ILE A 1005 -21.30 -15.16 -24.60
C ILE A 1005 -22.04 -14.47 -25.74
N GLY A 1006 -23.32 -14.14 -25.55
CA GLY A 1006 -24.19 -13.53 -26.56
C GLY A 1006 -24.07 -12.01 -26.74
N SER A 1007 -23.39 -11.31 -25.84
CA SER A 1007 -23.18 -9.86 -25.86
C SER A 1007 -21.72 -9.50 -25.55
N LEU A 1008 -21.26 -8.36 -26.06
CA LEU A 1008 -19.93 -7.83 -25.73
C LEU A 1008 -19.94 -7.32 -24.28
N GLU A 1009 -21.02 -6.65 -23.91
CA GLU A 1009 -21.29 -6.13 -22.57
C GLU A 1009 -21.21 -7.25 -21.51
N GLY A 1010 -21.78 -8.43 -21.77
CA GLY A 1010 -21.70 -9.58 -20.88
C GLY A 1010 -20.32 -10.23 -20.83
N ALA A 1011 -19.59 -10.28 -21.95
CA ALA A 1011 -18.20 -10.74 -21.97
C ALA A 1011 -17.27 -9.81 -21.17
N ASN A 1012 -17.42 -8.49 -21.34
CA ASN A 1012 -16.68 -7.48 -20.61
C ASN A 1012 -17.02 -7.50 -19.10
N LEU A 1013 -18.26 -7.79 -18.73
CA LEU A 1013 -18.66 -7.98 -17.32
C LEU A 1013 -17.93 -9.18 -16.70
N LEU A 1014 -17.90 -10.34 -17.37
CA LEU A 1014 -17.16 -11.52 -16.89
C LEU A 1014 -15.65 -11.27 -16.78
N ILE A 1015 -15.06 -10.54 -17.72
CA ILE A 1015 -13.63 -10.17 -17.68
C ILE A 1015 -13.32 -9.26 -16.48
N ARG A 1016 -14.27 -8.40 -16.07
CA ARG A 1016 -14.07 -7.45 -14.96
C ARG A 1016 -14.34 -8.06 -13.57
N GLU A 1017 -15.41 -8.85 -13.44
CA GLU A 1017 -15.86 -9.39 -12.14
C GLU A 1017 -15.36 -10.84 -11.89
N GLY A 1018 -14.87 -11.53 -12.91
CA GLY A 1018 -14.58 -12.96 -12.89
C GLY A 1018 -15.85 -13.83 -12.99
N ILE A 1019 -15.71 -15.13 -12.73
CA ILE A 1019 -16.84 -16.07 -12.70
C ILE A 1019 -16.63 -17.19 -11.67
N VAL A 1020 -17.63 -17.47 -10.83
CA VAL A 1020 -17.55 -18.49 -9.78
C VAL A 1020 -17.75 -19.88 -10.36
N ILE A 1021 -16.78 -20.77 -10.17
CA ILE A 1021 -16.84 -22.18 -10.59
C ILE A 1021 -16.24 -23.08 -9.51
N ASP A 1022 -17.04 -24.06 -9.06
CA ASP A 1022 -16.76 -24.97 -7.95
C ASP A 1022 -16.45 -24.21 -6.63
N GLY A 1023 -17.10 -23.06 -6.41
CA GLY A 1023 -16.95 -22.22 -5.21
C GLY A 1023 -15.74 -21.26 -5.22
N GLU A 1024 -14.96 -21.22 -6.30
CA GLU A 1024 -13.82 -20.31 -6.47
C GLU A 1024 -14.11 -19.29 -7.58
N ILE A 1025 -13.79 -18.01 -7.37
CA ILE A 1025 -13.79 -17.01 -8.46
C ILE A 1025 -12.64 -17.36 -9.41
N LYS A 1026 -12.97 -17.53 -10.69
CA LYS A 1026 -12.03 -17.79 -11.78
C LYS A 1026 -11.75 -16.51 -12.56
N GLU A 1027 -10.49 -16.35 -12.93
CA GLU A 1027 -10.01 -15.33 -13.85
C GLU A 1027 -10.53 -15.58 -15.27
N VAL A 1028 -10.86 -14.50 -15.97
CA VAL A 1028 -11.51 -14.52 -17.29
C VAL A 1028 -10.78 -13.61 -18.26
N GLU A 1029 -10.26 -14.17 -19.34
CA GLU A 1029 -9.56 -13.42 -20.41
C GLU A 1029 -10.37 -13.41 -21.71
N LEU A 1030 -10.13 -12.43 -22.59
CA LEU A 1030 -10.68 -12.46 -23.95
C LEU A 1030 -10.00 -13.56 -24.79
N PHE A 1031 -10.79 -14.40 -25.46
CA PHE A 1031 -10.24 -15.31 -26.48
C PHE A 1031 -10.13 -14.59 -27.83
N ASP A 1032 -8.92 -14.20 -28.23
CA ASP A 1032 -8.64 -13.78 -29.61
C ASP A 1032 -8.31 -15.01 -30.49
N PRO A 1033 -9.12 -15.31 -31.54
CA PRO A 1033 -8.82 -16.37 -32.49
C PRO A 1033 -7.51 -16.17 -33.26
N GLN A 1034 -7.02 -14.93 -33.41
CA GLN A 1034 -5.79 -14.62 -34.16
C GLN A 1034 -4.53 -15.18 -33.48
N CYS A 1035 -4.57 -15.33 -32.15
CA CYS A 1035 -3.51 -16.01 -31.38
C CYS A 1035 -3.40 -17.52 -31.67
N LEU A 1036 -4.33 -18.12 -32.44
CA LEU A 1036 -4.25 -19.52 -32.87
C LEU A 1036 -3.39 -19.72 -34.12
N VAL A 1037 -2.11 -19.33 -34.02
CA VAL A 1037 -1.15 -19.45 -35.11
C VAL A 1037 -0.96 -20.92 -35.52
N THR A 1038 -1.40 -21.26 -36.73
CA THR A 1038 -1.35 -22.64 -37.24
C THR A 1038 0.07 -23.01 -37.69
N ARG A 1039 0.61 -24.12 -37.17
CA ARG A 1039 1.88 -24.68 -37.64
C ARG A 1039 1.68 -25.59 -38.84
N CYS A 1040 2.45 -25.35 -39.89
CA CYS A 1040 2.53 -26.18 -41.08
C CYS A 1040 3.37 -27.43 -40.82
N PHE A 1041 2.75 -28.62 -40.76
CA PHE A 1041 3.48 -29.88 -40.57
C PHE A 1041 4.35 -30.32 -41.77
N ASN A 1042 4.31 -29.61 -42.91
CA ASN A 1042 5.16 -29.87 -44.06
C ASN A 1042 6.53 -29.15 -43.95
N CYS A 1043 6.53 -27.82 -43.78
CA CYS A 1043 7.77 -27.02 -43.68
C CYS A 1043 8.17 -26.68 -42.23
N GLN A 1044 7.35 -27.03 -41.24
CA GLN A 1044 7.42 -26.70 -39.81
C GLN A 1044 7.23 -25.22 -39.44
N GLY A 1045 7.18 -24.31 -40.41
CA GLY A 1045 6.86 -22.91 -40.21
C GLY A 1045 5.41 -22.65 -39.77
N TYR A 1046 5.09 -21.39 -39.49
CA TYR A 1046 3.81 -20.96 -38.91
C TYR A 1046 2.93 -20.19 -39.91
N GLY A 1047 1.73 -19.80 -39.49
CA GLY A 1047 0.77 -18.99 -40.26
C GLY A 1047 -0.03 -19.72 -41.35
N HIS A 1048 0.23 -21.01 -41.62
CA HIS A 1048 -0.47 -21.74 -42.69
C HIS A 1048 -0.59 -23.25 -42.43
N ALA A 1049 -1.57 -23.89 -43.08
CA ALA A 1049 -1.78 -25.33 -43.02
C ALA A 1049 -0.92 -26.08 -44.06
N ALA A 1050 -0.55 -27.33 -43.76
CA ALA A 1050 0.28 -28.16 -44.64
C ALA A 1050 -0.28 -28.33 -46.06
N ARG A 1051 -1.62 -28.42 -46.19
CA ARG A 1051 -2.35 -28.50 -47.48
C ARG A 1051 -2.16 -27.29 -48.41
N SER A 1052 -1.67 -26.17 -47.87
CA SER A 1052 -1.47 -24.91 -48.60
C SER A 1052 0.03 -24.53 -48.70
N CYS A 1053 0.92 -25.44 -48.32
CA CYS A 1053 2.35 -25.18 -48.24
C CYS A 1053 3.06 -25.47 -49.56
N ARG A 1054 3.67 -24.44 -50.17
CA ARG A 1054 4.52 -24.58 -51.37
C ARG A 1054 6.02 -24.83 -51.07
N ALA A 1055 6.40 -24.90 -49.80
CA ALA A 1055 7.80 -25.05 -49.39
C ALA A 1055 8.22 -26.53 -49.25
N ASN A 1056 9.52 -26.79 -49.45
CA ASN A 1056 10.08 -28.14 -49.33
C ASN A 1056 9.85 -28.76 -47.94
N LYS A 1057 9.54 -30.07 -47.93
CA LYS A 1057 9.25 -30.83 -46.72
C LYS A 1057 10.47 -30.89 -45.79
N LYS A 1058 10.30 -30.44 -44.54
CA LYS A 1058 11.30 -30.51 -43.46
C LYS A 1058 10.80 -31.41 -42.33
N CYS A 1059 11.68 -32.25 -41.81
CA CYS A 1059 11.42 -33.09 -40.66
C CYS A 1059 11.31 -32.26 -39.36
N GLY A 1060 10.22 -32.46 -38.61
CA GLY A 1060 9.99 -31.79 -37.32
C GLY A 1060 10.94 -32.19 -36.19
N PHE A 1061 11.71 -33.27 -36.34
CA PHE A 1061 12.65 -33.75 -35.31
C PHE A 1061 14.08 -33.25 -35.52
N CYS A 1062 14.61 -33.31 -36.75
CA CYS A 1062 16.02 -33.04 -37.07
C CYS A 1062 16.24 -31.92 -38.10
N ALA A 1063 15.20 -31.18 -38.49
CA ALA A 1063 15.19 -30.12 -39.50
C ALA A 1063 15.55 -30.52 -40.96
N ALA A 1064 16.10 -31.72 -41.18
CA ALA A 1064 16.51 -32.20 -42.50
C ALA A 1064 15.34 -32.36 -43.49
N GLY A 1065 15.66 -32.32 -44.79
CA GLY A 1065 14.68 -32.45 -45.87
C GLY A 1065 14.24 -33.89 -46.16
N GLY A 1066 13.28 -34.02 -47.08
CA GLY A 1066 12.93 -35.28 -47.75
C GLY A 1066 12.01 -36.24 -46.99
N HIS A 1067 11.86 -36.11 -45.67
CA HIS A 1067 11.08 -37.05 -44.86
C HIS A 1067 10.16 -36.36 -43.82
N SER A 1068 9.12 -37.08 -43.38
CA SER A 1068 8.25 -36.65 -42.28
C SER A 1068 8.90 -36.91 -40.91
N HIS A 1069 8.38 -36.29 -39.85
CA HIS A 1069 8.79 -36.61 -38.47
C HIS A 1069 8.61 -38.11 -38.15
N GLU A 1070 7.53 -38.72 -38.63
CA GLU A 1070 7.22 -40.14 -38.41
C GLU A 1070 8.29 -41.06 -38.99
N ASN A 1071 8.83 -40.71 -40.16
CA ASN A 1071 9.83 -41.49 -40.90
C ASN A 1071 11.26 -40.95 -40.70
N CYS A 1072 11.55 -40.35 -39.54
CA CYS A 1072 12.88 -39.81 -39.26
C CYS A 1072 13.87 -40.92 -38.85
N PRO A 1073 15.03 -41.07 -39.54
CA PRO A 1073 16.04 -42.07 -39.18
C PRO A 1073 16.76 -41.78 -37.85
N LEU A 1074 16.56 -40.59 -37.27
CA LEU A 1074 17.13 -40.16 -35.98
C LEU A 1074 16.09 -40.19 -34.84
N LYS A 1075 14.87 -40.67 -35.10
CA LYS A 1075 13.73 -40.72 -34.17
C LYS A 1075 14.12 -41.49 -32.91
N GLY A 1076 14.08 -40.81 -31.76
CA GLY A 1076 14.50 -41.34 -30.45
C GLY A 1076 15.84 -40.79 -29.96
N GLN A 1077 16.75 -40.40 -30.85
CA GLN A 1077 18.05 -39.81 -30.48
C GLN A 1077 17.89 -38.35 -30.05
N LYS A 1078 17.54 -38.09 -28.78
CA LYS A 1078 17.28 -36.74 -28.24
C LYS A 1078 18.41 -35.74 -28.54
N THR A 1079 19.67 -36.17 -28.50
CA THR A 1079 20.87 -35.35 -28.78
C THR A 1079 21.00 -34.90 -30.24
N LYS A 1080 20.24 -35.50 -31.17
CA LYS A 1080 20.19 -35.16 -32.60
C LYS A 1080 18.95 -34.33 -32.97
N GLN A 1081 18.16 -33.87 -31.99
CA GLN A 1081 17.05 -32.96 -32.27
C GLN A 1081 17.55 -31.61 -32.79
N ARG A 1082 16.87 -31.09 -33.82
CA ARG A 1082 17.13 -29.76 -34.35
C ARG A 1082 15.86 -29.11 -34.87
N CYS A 1083 15.61 -27.87 -34.46
CA CYS A 1083 14.41 -27.14 -34.84
C CYS A 1083 14.52 -26.60 -36.27
N ALA A 1084 13.53 -26.90 -37.11
CA ALA A 1084 13.46 -26.43 -38.49
C ALA A 1084 13.29 -24.90 -38.65
N ASN A 1085 12.94 -24.20 -37.56
CA ASN A 1085 12.61 -22.77 -37.55
C ASN A 1085 13.70 -21.91 -36.88
N CYS A 1086 14.29 -22.37 -35.76
CA CYS A 1086 15.32 -21.62 -35.02
C CYS A 1086 16.70 -22.33 -34.93
N ALA A 1087 16.86 -23.48 -35.59
CA ALA A 1087 18.09 -24.31 -35.60
C ALA A 1087 18.61 -24.84 -34.23
N GLY A 1088 17.94 -24.51 -33.12
CA GLY A 1088 18.27 -24.95 -31.75
C GLY A 1088 18.09 -26.45 -31.50
N ARG A 1089 18.69 -26.95 -30.39
CA ARG A 1089 18.77 -28.39 -30.03
C ARG A 1089 17.48 -28.97 -29.41
N HIS A 1090 16.34 -28.71 -30.04
CA HIS A 1090 15.05 -29.25 -29.67
C HIS A 1090 14.21 -29.47 -30.93
N MET A 1091 13.15 -30.28 -30.84
CA MET A 1091 12.24 -30.48 -31.98
C MET A 1091 11.47 -29.19 -32.36
N ALA A 1092 10.94 -29.14 -33.57
CA ALA A 1092 10.13 -28.01 -34.02
C ALA A 1092 8.86 -27.86 -33.16
N GLY A 1093 8.58 -26.65 -32.68
CA GLY A 1093 7.49 -26.35 -31.75
C GLY A 1093 7.63 -26.99 -30.36
N SER A 1094 8.86 -27.10 -29.84
CA SER A 1094 9.05 -27.06 -28.38
C SER A 1094 8.60 -25.71 -27.82
N GLN A 1095 8.26 -25.64 -26.54
CA GLN A 1095 7.86 -24.37 -25.89
C GLN A 1095 9.06 -23.41 -25.74
N ASP A 1096 10.28 -23.94 -25.66
CA ASP A 1096 11.55 -23.21 -25.54
C ASP A 1096 12.05 -22.65 -26.89
N CYS A 1097 11.24 -22.78 -27.95
CA CYS A 1097 11.60 -22.38 -29.29
C CYS A 1097 11.41 -20.87 -29.46
N ARG A 1098 12.52 -20.10 -29.58
CA ARG A 1098 12.53 -18.64 -29.90
C ARG A 1098 11.80 -18.21 -31.20
N ALA A 1099 11.12 -19.12 -31.88
CA ALA A 1099 10.34 -18.87 -33.10
C ALA A 1099 8.90 -19.40 -32.98
N HIS A 1100 8.43 -19.69 -31.77
CA HIS A 1100 7.05 -20.00 -31.37
C HIS A 1100 6.56 -18.85 -30.47
#